data_AF-A0A6N2MPL1-F1
#
_entry.id   AF-A0A6N2MPL1-F1
#
_cell.length_a   1.000
_cell.length_b   1.000
_cell.length_c   1.000
_cell.angle_alpha   90.00
_cell.angle_beta   90.00
_cell.angle_gamma   90.00
#
_symmetry.space_group_name_H-M   'P 1'
#
loop_
_entity.id
_entity.type
_entity.pdbx_description
1 polymer ?
#
loop_
_entity_poly.entity_id
_entity_poly.type
_entity_poly.pdbx_seq_one_letter_code
_entity_poly.pdbx_strand_id
1 'polypeptide(L)'
;MILVVMMRLFSPRKTTLMFVIRDKTRTPLENLEPVLREDIQKIWDSVPKPEAHKETPLSEFFNVEVVALSSYEEKEEQFKEQVATLRQRFFHSIAPGGLAGDRRGVVPASGFSFSAQEIWKVIKENRDLDLPAHKVMVATVRCEEIAKEKYSSFAANEEWCLMEEAVQSEIVSGFGKKLSGILNFSLSEYDAEAIYFDGGVRSAKRKQLEEKLLQLVQPAHQSMLGHIRSRTLENFKEAFEKALNAGEGFSLAAVTCTQNHMDKFDKGLADAVIEQAIWDTSKVRDKLRRDIDAHITSVREAKLSELTSSFEAKLNEALSGPVEALLDGANSETWPTIKKLLQRETKSAVAGVSNALSGFDMDEQSMEKILTGLENYAKGVVEAKAREQAGRVLILMKDRFSILFSHDSDSMPRVWTGKEDIRAITKTARSSSLKLLSVMAAIRMGDDVDNIETTLSSSLMDMKNNAAVKDRSITIIDPLASSSWEEIPSSRTLITPVQCKSLWRQFNSETEYTVTQAISAQEAHKRSNNWLPPPWAIVALAVLGFNEFMTLLRNPLYLGLIFAGFLLFKALWVQLDISGEFRNGALPGLLSLSTKFVPTVMNLLRRLAEEGQKPIATTDPRRNPAPVSRNFQNGSSSSSDSSSSSSSSGITSPKEGNE
;
A
#
# COMPACT_ATOMS: atom_id res chain seq x y z
N MET A 1 54.50 -52.35 -32.88
CA MET A 1 54.28 -50.93 -33.25
C MET A 1 54.60 -50.65 -34.72
N ILE A 2 55.80 -50.99 -35.23
CA ILE A 2 56.18 -50.76 -36.65
C ILE A 2 55.14 -51.34 -37.63
N LEU A 3 54.70 -52.59 -37.40
CA LEU A 3 53.66 -53.24 -38.21
C LEU A 3 52.31 -52.49 -38.17
N VAL A 4 51.90 -51.95 -37.00
CA VAL A 4 50.66 -51.15 -36.85
C VAL A 4 50.74 -49.89 -37.72
N VAL A 5 51.86 -49.18 -37.62
CA VAL A 5 52.09 -47.88 -38.25
C VAL A 5 52.16 -48.06 -39.76
N MET A 6 52.80 -49.13 -40.24
CA MET A 6 52.84 -49.47 -41.66
C MET A 6 51.45 -49.72 -42.24
N MET A 7 50.54 -50.37 -41.50
CA MET A 7 49.17 -50.64 -41.97
C MET A 7 48.27 -49.40 -41.94
N ARG A 8 48.44 -48.51 -40.96
CA ARG A 8 47.58 -47.33 -40.79
C ARG A 8 47.95 -46.16 -41.70
N LEU A 9 49.24 -45.96 -41.95
CA LEU A 9 49.74 -44.74 -42.59
C LEU A 9 50.09 -44.92 -44.06
N PHE A 10 50.28 -46.15 -44.53
CA PHE A 10 50.73 -46.41 -45.90
C PHE A 10 49.82 -47.41 -46.60
N SER A 11 49.64 -47.23 -47.91
CA SER A 11 48.85 -48.16 -48.72
C SER A 11 49.44 -49.57 -48.70
N PRO A 12 48.61 -50.63 -48.74
CA PRO A 12 49.09 -52.00 -48.71
C PRO A 12 50.05 -52.28 -49.88
N ARG A 13 51.31 -52.56 -49.56
CA ARG A 13 52.35 -53.02 -50.48
C ARG A 13 52.99 -54.27 -49.88
N LYS A 14 53.14 -55.33 -50.66
CA LYS A 14 53.74 -56.57 -50.17
C LYS A 14 55.24 -56.36 -50.00
N THR A 15 55.69 -56.27 -48.76
CA THR A 15 57.09 -55.97 -48.41
C THR A 15 57.80 -57.26 -48.00
N THR A 16 58.99 -57.53 -48.54
CA THR A 16 59.77 -58.70 -48.11
C THR A 16 60.55 -58.38 -46.84
N LEU A 17 60.22 -59.06 -45.74
CA LEU A 17 60.98 -59.09 -44.50
C LEU A 17 62.03 -60.21 -44.61
N MET A 18 63.28 -59.81 -44.87
CA MET A 18 64.40 -60.75 -44.96
C MET A 18 65.16 -60.79 -43.62
N PHE A 19 65.04 -61.90 -42.90
CA PHE A 19 65.76 -62.15 -41.66
C PHE A 19 67.08 -62.84 -41.98
N VAL A 20 68.18 -62.10 -41.80
CA VAL A 20 69.53 -62.63 -41.95
C VAL A 20 70.06 -63.03 -40.58
N ILE A 21 70.02 -64.32 -40.26
CA ILE A 21 70.58 -64.88 -39.04
C ILE A 21 72.10 -64.90 -39.20
N ARG A 22 72.80 -64.15 -38.34
CA ARG A 22 74.26 -64.11 -38.30
C ARG A 22 74.81 -65.20 -37.37
N ASP A 23 76.04 -65.60 -37.62
CA ASP A 23 76.82 -66.51 -36.78
C ASP A 23 76.10 -67.83 -36.49
N LYS A 24 75.60 -68.45 -37.57
CA LYS A 24 74.85 -69.72 -37.51
C LYS A 24 75.64 -70.79 -36.74
N THR A 25 75.05 -71.25 -35.64
CA THR A 25 75.57 -72.35 -34.80
C THR A 25 75.16 -73.72 -35.37
N ARG A 26 75.31 -74.81 -34.60
CA ARG A 26 75.03 -76.19 -35.08
C ARG A 26 73.54 -76.47 -35.35
N THR A 27 72.63 -75.55 -35.02
CA THR A 27 71.19 -75.74 -35.23
C THR A 27 70.85 -75.63 -36.73
N PRO A 28 70.17 -76.64 -37.32
CA PRO A 28 69.73 -76.59 -38.71
C PRO A 28 68.75 -75.42 -38.96
N LEU A 29 68.80 -74.85 -40.16
CA LEU A 29 67.94 -73.71 -40.52
C LEU A 29 66.47 -74.14 -40.59
N GLU A 30 66.25 -75.40 -40.97
CA GLU A 30 64.96 -76.07 -41.08
C GLU A 30 64.17 -76.05 -39.77
N ASN A 31 64.86 -75.95 -38.63
CA ASN A 31 64.23 -75.84 -37.31
C ASN A 31 64.04 -74.39 -36.85
N LEU A 32 64.91 -73.47 -37.27
CA LEU A 32 64.86 -72.05 -36.86
C LEU A 32 63.87 -71.23 -37.68
N GLU A 33 63.79 -71.52 -38.98
CA GLU A 33 62.86 -70.85 -39.89
C GLU A 33 61.39 -70.95 -39.45
N PRO A 34 60.83 -72.14 -39.14
CA PRO A 34 59.43 -72.23 -38.72
C PRO A 34 59.16 -71.50 -37.39
N VAL A 35 60.11 -71.51 -36.44
CA VAL A 35 59.98 -70.80 -35.16
C VAL A 35 59.92 -69.29 -35.38
N LEU A 36 60.82 -68.74 -36.20
CA LEU A 36 60.80 -67.31 -36.52
C LEU A 36 59.52 -66.92 -37.27
N ARG A 37 59.05 -67.75 -38.21
CA ARG A 37 57.77 -67.51 -38.90
C ARG A 37 56.60 -67.52 -37.93
N GLU A 38 56.56 -68.45 -36.98
CA GLU A 38 55.52 -68.52 -35.95
C GLU A 38 55.55 -67.30 -35.02
N ASP A 39 56.74 -66.86 -34.60
CA ASP A 39 56.89 -65.69 -33.73
C ASP A 39 56.44 -64.40 -34.43
N ILE A 40 56.77 -64.23 -35.72
CA ILE A 40 56.28 -63.09 -36.50
C ILE A 40 54.76 -63.14 -36.65
N GLN A 41 54.20 -64.33 -36.83
CA GLN A 41 52.75 -64.52 -36.89
C GLN A 41 52.08 -64.17 -35.55
N LYS A 42 52.64 -64.60 -34.40
CA LYS A 42 52.17 -64.20 -33.07
C LYS A 42 52.23 -62.70 -32.87
N ILE A 43 53.32 -62.05 -33.30
CA ILE A 43 53.44 -60.59 -33.25
C ILE A 43 52.35 -59.95 -34.12
N TRP A 44 52.10 -60.46 -35.33
CA TRP A 44 51.04 -59.98 -36.22
C TRP A 44 49.66 -60.08 -35.58
N ASP A 45 49.36 -61.17 -34.87
CA ASP A 45 48.05 -61.41 -34.28
C ASP A 45 47.83 -60.62 -32.98
N SER A 46 48.89 -60.33 -32.23
CA SER A 46 48.85 -59.49 -31.01
C SER A 46 48.63 -57.99 -31.29
N VAL A 47 48.81 -57.57 -32.54
CA VAL A 47 48.82 -56.16 -32.94
C VAL A 47 47.37 -55.66 -33.20
N PRO A 48 46.96 -54.48 -32.68
CA PRO A 48 45.64 -53.92 -32.95
C PRO A 48 45.50 -53.43 -34.40
N LYS A 49 44.80 -54.22 -35.24
CA LYS A 49 44.55 -53.95 -36.66
C LYS A 49 43.30 -53.07 -36.85
N PRO A 50 43.28 -52.11 -37.83
CA PRO A 50 42.06 -51.39 -38.22
C PRO A 50 40.96 -52.34 -38.71
N GLU A 51 39.68 -51.94 -38.62
CA GLU A 51 38.54 -52.80 -39.00
C GLU A 51 38.66 -53.40 -40.41
N ALA A 52 39.16 -52.62 -41.38
CA ALA A 52 39.38 -53.06 -42.76
C ALA A 52 40.39 -54.21 -42.93
N HIS A 53 41.24 -54.47 -41.92
CA HIS A 53 42.34 -55.43 -41.98
C HIS A 53 42.35 -56.40 -40.78
N LYS A 54 41.23 -56.54 -40.08
CA LYS A 54 41.14 -57.38 -38.86
C LYS A 54 41.41 -58.86 -39.16
N GLU A 55 40.95 -59.36 -40.30
CA GLU A 55 41.06 -60.77 -40.72
C GLU A 55 42.14 -61.01 -41.80
N THR A 56 42.91 -59.99 -42.19
CA THR A 56 43.93 -60.16 -43.24
C THR A 56 45.15 -60.93 -42.72
N PRO A 57 45.60 -62.00 -43.41
CA PRO A 57 46.78 -62.76 -43.02
C PRO A 57 48.07 -61.97 -43.25
N LEU A 58 49.14 -62.31 -42.51
CA LEU A 58 50.46 -61.69 -42.63
C LEU A 58 50.99 -61.73 -44.08
N SER A 59 50.73 -62.83 -44.79
CA SER A 59 51.20 -63.10 -46.15
C SER A 59 50.65 -62.14 -47.22
N GLU A 60 49.60 -61.38 -46.91
CA GLU A 60 49.05 -60.35 -47.80
C GLU A 60 49.92 -59.08 -47.80
N PHE A 61 50.48 -58.73 -46.63
CA PHE A 61 51.30 -57.53 -46.44
C PHE A 61 52.80 -57.81 -46.49
N PHE A 62 53.23 -59.01 -46.11
CA PHE A 62 54.65 -59.33 -46.00
C PHE A 62 54.99 -60.67 -46.63
N ASN A 63 56.15 -60.71 -47.31
CA ASN A 63 56.83 -61.97 -47.61
C ASN A 63 57.92 -62.19 -46.56
N VAL A 64 57.95 -63.36 -45.91
CA VAL A 64 58.96 -63.66 -44.88
C VAL A 64 60.00 -64.59 -45.47
N GLU A 65 61.24 -64.12 -45.51
CA GLU A 65 62.41 -64.84 -46.02
C GLU A 65 63.43 -64.98 -44.89
N VAL A 66 63.93 -66.19 -44.66
CA VAL A 66 64.96 -66.44 -43.63
C VAL A 66 66.21 -66.97 -44.31
N VAL A 67 67.34 -66.34 -44.03
CA VAL A 67 68.65 -66.73 -44.54
C VAL A 67 69.61 -66.80 -43.36
N ALA A 68 70.42 -67.85 -43.28
CA ALA A 68 71.44 -67.96 -42.26
C ALA A 68 72.84 -67.87 -42.87
N LEU A 69 73.68 -67.07 -42.23
CA LEU A 69 75.09 -66.89 -42.57
C LEU A 69 75.96 -67.46 -41.45
N SER A 70 77.02 -68.18 -41.81
CA SER A 70 78.02 -68.71 -40.88
C SER A 70 78.81 -67.59 -40.19
N SER A 71 79.49 -67.89 -39.08
CA SER A 71 80.37 -66.90 -38.44
C SER A 71 81.49 -66.49 -39.39
N TYR A 72 81.65 -65.18 -39.59
CA TYR A 72 82.73 -64.65 -40.43
C TYR A 72 84.10 -64.95 -39.83
N GLU A 73 84.22 -64.84 -38.49
CA GLU A 73 85.48 -65.05 -37.77
C GLU A 73 85.90 -66.52 -37.78
N GLU A 74 84.96 -67.45 -37.65
CA GLU A 74 85.28 -68.89 -37.58
C GLU A 74 85.33 -69.57 -38.95
N LYS A 75 84.52 -69.11 -39.91
CA LYS A 75 84.27 -69.79 -41.20
C LYS A 75 84.13 -68.77 -42.34
N GLU A 76 85.18 -67.99 -42.53
CA GLU A 76 85.23 -66.89 -43.50
C GLU A 76 84.85 -67.31 -44.93
N GLU A 77 85.42 -68.40 -45.46
CA GLU A 77 85.16 -68.86 -46.83
C GLU A 77 83.68 -69.26 -47.03
N GLN A 78 83.09 -69.99 -46.07
CA GLN A 78 81.68 -70.37 -46.12
C GLN A 78 80.76 -69.15 -46.01
N PHE A 79 81.11 -68.17 -45.17
CA PHE A 79 80.37 -66.92 -45.09
C PHE A 79 80.39 -66.16 -46.42
N LYS A 80 81.57 -66.02 -47.06
CA LYS A 80 81.70 -65.35 -48.37
C LYS A 80 80.89 -66.06 -49.45
N GLU A 81 80.90 -67.40 -49.48
CA GLU A 81 80.11 -68.20 -50.42
C GLU A 81 78.59 -68.02 -50.19
N GLN A 82 78.13 -68.05 -48.94
CA GLN A 82 76.72 -67.83 -48.60
C GLN A 82 76.27 -66.39 -48.89
N VAL A 83 77.12 -65.40 -48.66
CA VAL A 83 76.86 -64.00 -49.03
C VAL A 83 76.81 -63.85 -50.55
N ALA A 84 77.69 -64.52 -51.29
CA ALA A 84 77.64 -64.54 -52.76
C ALA A 84 76.33 -65.17 -53.25
N THR A 85 75.90 -66.27 -52.64
CA THR A 85 74.61 -66.91 -52.93
C THR A 85 73.43 -65.98 -52.63
N LEU A 86 73.46 -65.28 -51.50
CA LEU A 86 72.46 -64.28 -51.15
C LEU A 86 72.43 -63.13 -52.16
N ARG A 87 73.60 -62.62 -52.55
CA ARG A 87 73.74 -61.59 -53.60
C ARG A 87 73.15 -62.06 -54.93
N GLN A 88 73.32 -63.33 -55.29
CA GLN A 88 72.73 -63.89 -56.51
C GLN A 88 71.20 -63.78 -56.54
N ARG A 89 70.54 -63.94 -55.38
CA ARG A 89 69.08 -63.77 -55.26
C ARG A 89 68.62 -62.34 -55.57
N PHE A 90 69.46 -61.33 -55.35
CA PHE A 90 69.12 -59.93 -55.63
C PHE A 90 69.18 -59.56 -57.12
N PHE A 91 69.99 -60.24 -57.94
CA PHE A 91 70.05 -59.97 -59.39
C PHE A 91 68.73 -60.27 -60.10
N HIS A 92 67.97 -61.26 -59.62
CA HIS A 92 66.64 -61.63 -60.14
C HIS A 92 65.48 -61.12 -59.26
N SER A 93 65.75 -60.15 -58.38
CA SER A 93 64.79 -59.72 -57.35
C SER A 93 63.48 -59.13 -57.89
N ILE A 94 63.49 -58.53 -59.08
CA ILE A 94 62.33 -57.83 -59.68
C ILE A 94 61.42 -58.80 -60.47
N ALA A 95 61.84 -60.05 -60.68
CA ALA A 95 61.00 -61.05 -61.36
C ALA A 95 59.74 -61.38 -60.52
N PRO A 96 58.61 -61.77 -61.15
CA PRO A 96 57.42 -62.22 -60.41
C PRO A 96 57.78 -63.36 -59.45
N GLY A 97 57.49 -63.19 -58.16
CA GLY A 97 57.89 -64.14 -57.10
C GLY A 97 59.31 -63.96 -56.56
N GLY A 98 60.08 -62.97 -57.05
CA GLY A 98 61.38 -62.58 -56.52
C GLY A 98 61.31 -61.71 -55.26
N LEU A 99 62.46 -61.44 -54.64
CA LEU A 99 62.59 -60.69 -53.36
C LEU A 99 61.92 -59.30 -53.38
N ALA A 100 61.80 -58.66 -54.53
CA ALA A 100 61.14 -57.37 -54.74
C ALA A 100 60.13 -57.45 -55.92
N GLY A 101 59.47 -58.60 -56.06
CA GLY A 101 58.58 -58.89 -57.18
C GLY A 101 57.23 -58.18 -57.13
N ASP A 102 56.80 -57.63 -55.98
CA ASP A 102 55.57 -56.83 -55.91
C ASP A 102 55.82 -55.43 -56.45
N ARG A 103 55.14 -55.09 -57.54
CA ARG A 103 55.28 -53.80 -58.23
C ARG A 103 54.18 -52.81 -57.87
N ARG A 104 53.30 -53.13 -56.92
CA ARG A 104 52.29 -52.21 -56.40
C ARG A 104 52.95 -51.04 -55.68
N GLY A 105 52.81 -49.84 -56.23
CA GLY A 105 53.33 -48.61 -55.62
C GLY A 105 54.83 -48.33 -55.86
N VAL A 106 55.43 -48.89 -56.91
CA VAL A 106 56.81 -48.56 -57.31
C VAL A 106 56.93 -47.08 -57.65
N VAL A 107 57.90 -46.41 -57.04
CA VAL A 107 58.22 -44.99 -57.27
C VAL A 107 59.42 -44.91 -58.22
N PRO A 108 59.37 -44.09 -59.28
CA PRO A 108 60.54 -43.82 -60.11
C PRO A 108 61.70 -43.27 -59.26
N ALA A 109 62.95 -43.56 -59.64
CA ALA A 109 64.11 -43.10 -58.89
C ALA A 109 64.12 -41.56 -58.70
N SER A 110 63.64 -40.80 -59.71
CA SER A 110 63.49 -39.35 -59.65
C SER A 110 62.47 -38.86 -58.61
N GLY A 111 61.47 -39.68 -58.27
CA GLY A 111 60.42 -39.35 -57.29
C GLY A 111 60.70 -39.89 -55.87
N PHE A 112 61.76 -40.67 -55.67
CA PHE A 112 62.03 -41.32 -54.39
C PHE A 112 62.30 -40.32 -53.26
N SER A 113 63.07 -39.27 -53.52
CA SER A 113 63.40 -38.24 -52.50
C SER A 113 62.15 -37.55 -51.96
N PHE A 114 61.24 -37.14 -52.85
CA PHE A 114 59.96 -36.52 -52.47
C PHE A 114 59.07 -37.50 -51.70
N SER A 115 58.97 -38.75 -52.17
CA SER A 115 58.18 -39.78 -51.48
C SER A 115 58.74 -40.08 -50.08
N ALA A 116 60.06 -40.14 -49.92
CA ALA A 116 60.70 -40.40 -48.63
C ALA A 116 60.51 -39.23 -47.65
N GLN A 117 60.57 -37.98 -48.13
CA GLN A 117 60.28 -36.80 -47.32
C GLN A 117 58.84 -36.78 -46.81
N GLU A 118 57.86 -37.13 -47.67
CA GLU A 118 56.46 -37.18 -47.27
C GLU A 118 56.19 -38.31 -46.26
N ILE A 119 56.75 -39.50 -46.51
CA ILE A 119 56.72 -40.63 -45.55
C ILE A 119 57.30 -40.20 -44.20
N TRP A 120 58.44 -39.51 -44.21
CA TRP A 120 59.09 -39.05 -42.98
C TRP A 120 58.28 -37.98 -42.25
N LYS A 121 57.66 -37.06 -42.98
CA LYS A 121 56.77 -36.05 -42.42
C LYS A 121 55.57 -36.69 -41.71
N VAL A 122 54.91 -37.65 -42.37
CA VAL A 122 53.79 -38.41 -41.80
C VAL A 122 54.21 -39.17 -40.54
N ILE A 123 55.41 -39.77 -40.51
CA ILE A 123 55.93 -40.46 -39.32
C ILE A 123 56.18 -39.46 -38.18
N LYS A 124 56.80 -38.31 -38.47
CA LYS A 124 57.18 -37.31 -37.46
C LYS A 124 55.98 -36.60 -36.83
N GLU A 125 54.92 -36.35 -37.61
CA GLU A 125 53.72 -35.65 -37.15
C GLU A 125 52.73 -36.58 -36.40
N ASN A 126 52.97 -37.90 -36.41
CA ASN A 126 52.05 -38.86 -35.82
C ASN A 126 52.17 -38.94 -34.28
N ARG A 127 51.09 -38.55 -33.58
CA ARG A 127 51.02 -38.56 -32.11
C ARG A 127 50.96 -39.96 -31.50
N ASP A 128 50.52 -40.99 -32.22
CA ASP A 128 50.48 -42.38 -31.72
C ASP A 128 51.89 -42.99 -31.56
N LEU A 129 52.89 -42.41 -32.24
CA LEU A 129 54.30 -42.76 -32.12
C LEU A 129 54.99 -42.00 -30.97
N ASP A 130 54.36 -40.94 -30.45
CA ASP A 130 54.87 -40.15 -29.33
C ASP A 130 54.51 -40.83 -28.00
N LEU A 131 55.14 -41.98 -27.76
CA LEU A 131 54.99 -42.69 -26.50
C LEU A 131 55.82 -41.97 -25.43
N PRO A 132 55.20 -41.46 -24.35
CA PRO A 132 55.96 -40.95 -23.23
C PRO A 132 56.92 -42.02 -22.73
N ALA A 133 58.14 -41.62 -22.35
CA ALA A 133 59.06 -42.54 -21.71
C ALA A 133 58.35 -43.27 -20.55
N HIS A 134 58.54 -44.60 -20.42
CA HIS A 134 57.85 -45.44 -19.43
C HIS A 134 57.83 -44.83 -18.02
N LYS A 135 58.90 -44.11 -17.64
CA LYS A 135 59.01 -43.34 -16.38
C LYS A 135 57.89 -42.29 -16.20
N VAL A 136 57.59 -41.52 -17.25
CA VAL A 136 56.55 -40.47 -17.25
C VAL A 136 55.15 -41.09 -17.17
N MET A 137 54.93 -42.22 -17.87
CA MET A 137 53.67 -42.95 -17.82
C MET A 137 53.39 -43.47 -16.40
N VAL A 138 54.36 -44.14 -15.77
CA VAL A 138 54.22 -44.64 -14.39
C VAL A 138 54.03 -43.48 -13.39
N ALA A 139 54.81 -42.41 -13.54
CA ALA A 139 54.65 -41.20 -12.71
C ALA A 139 53.25 -40.61 -12.82
N THR A 140 52.65 -40.61 -14.02
CA THR A 140 51.31 -40.04 -14.26
C THR A 140 50.24 -40.80 -13.49
N VAL A 141 50.25 -42.13 -13.59
CA VAL A 141 49.30 -42.99 -12.87
C VAL A 141 49.49 -42.85 -11.36
N ARG A 142 50.72 -42.93 -10.85
CA ARG A 142 51.00 -42.85 -9.42
C ARG A 142 50.67 -41.48 -8.82
N CYS A 143 51.08 -40.39 -9.47
CA CYS A 143 50.74 -39.05 -8.99
C CYS A 143 49.23 -38.78 -9.01
N GLU A 144 48.48 -39.43 -9.90
CA GLU A 144 47.02 -39.33 -9.93
C GLU A 144 46.34 -40.15 -8.83
N GLU A 145 46.84 -41.36 -8.55
CA GLU A 145 46.37 -42.17 -7.41
C GLU A 145 46.58 -41.43 -6.09
N ILE A 146 47.79 -40.90 -5.86
CA ILE A 146 48.12 -40.13 -4.64
C ILE A 146 47.20 -38.91 -4.55
N ALA A 147 47.02 -38.15 -5.64
CA ALA A 147 46.12 -36.99 -5.63
C ALA A 147 44.68 -37.37 -5.28
N LYS A 148 44.16 -38.49 -5.81
CA LYS A 148 42.82 -38.97 -5.52
C LYS A 148 42.68 -39.41 -4.05
N GLU A 149 43.70 -40.07 -3.51
CA GLU A 149 43.75 -40.44 -2.10
C GLU A 149 43.73 -39.20 -1.20
N LYS A 150 44.63 -38.23 -1.43
CA LYS A 150 44.67 -37.00 -0.62
C LYS A 150 43.37 -36.19 -0.70
N TYR A 151 42.74 -36.15 -1.87
CA TYR A 151 41.40 -35.55 -2.02
C TYR A 151 40.35 -36.27 -1.16
N SER A 152 40.36 -37.60 -1.15
CA SER A 152 39.40 -38.40 -0.39
C SER A 152 39.62 -38.26 1.11
N SER A 153 40.89 -38.23 1.56
CA SER A 153 41.25 -37.96 2.95
C SER A 153 40.88 -36.56 3.40
N PHE A 154 41.02 -35.54 2.53
CA PHE A 154 40.55 -34.19 2.82
C PHE A 154 39.03 -34.14 2.96
N ALA A 155 38.30 -34.78 2.04
CA ALA A 155 36.83 -34.80 2.07
C ALA A 155 36.27 -35.54 3.31
N ALA A 156 37.02 -36.48 3.87
CA ALA A 156 36.65 -37.20 5.10
C ALA A 156 37.25 -36.58 6.37
N ASN A 157 37.97 -35.46 6.28
CA ASN A 157 38.62 -34.82 7.42
C ASN A 157 37.58 -34.25 8.40
N GLU A 158 37.64 -34.67 9.67
CA GLU A 158 36.67 -34.26 10.69
C GLU A 158 36.66 -32.75 10.94
N GLU A 159 37.83 -32.08 10.95
CA GLU A 159 37.93 -30.64 11.15
C GLU A 159 37.29 -29.86 10.00
N TRP A 160 37.47 -30.33 8.76
CA TRP A 160 36.79 -29.78 7.58
C TRP A 160 35.28 -29.97 7.66
N CYS A 161 34.80 -31.19 7.92
CA CYS A 161 33.37 -31.49 7.99
C CYS A 161 32.66 -30.66 9.07
N LEU A 162 33.25 -30.54 10.26
CA LEU A 162 32.72 -29.71 11.34
C LEU A 162 32.66 -28.22 10.94
N MET A 163 33.65 -27.74 10.21
CA MET A 163 33.68 -26.36 9.73
C MET A 163 32.64 -26.12 8.63
N GLU A 164 32.48 -27.07 7.70
CA GLU A 164 31.48 -27.01 6.64
C GLU A 164 30.07 -26.97 7.22
N GLU A 165 29.77 -27.80 8.22
CA GLU A 165 28.48 -27.80 8.93
C GLU A 165 28.24 -26.49 9.69
N ALA A 166 29.24 -26.02 10.44
CA ALA A 166 29.12 -24.78 11.21
C ALA A 166 28.83 -23.56 10.32
N VAL A 167 29.44 -23.51 9.13
CA VAL A 167 29.26 -22.42 8.14
C VAL A 167 27.88 -22.42 7.48
N GLN A 168 27.08 -23.49 7.62
CA GLN A 168 25.69 -23.47 7.15
C GLN A 168 24.78 -22.62 8.07
N SER A 169 25.16 -22.46 9.33
CA SER A 169 24.35 -21.77 10.33
C SER A 169 24.96 -20.45 10.78
N GLU A 170 26.29 -20.39 10.91
CA GLU A 170 26.96 -19.30 11.63
C GLU A 170 28.27 -18.83 10.97
N ILE A 171 28.75 -17.68 11.45
CA ILE A 171 30.06 -17.12 11.06
C ILE A 171 31.15 -17.80 11.89
N VAL A 172 32.02 -18.57 11.24
CA VAL A 172 33.13 -19.27 11.90
C VAL A 172 34.36 -18.38 12.00
N SER A 173 34.79 -18.06 13.23
CA SER A 173 36.01 -17.26 13.43
C SER A 173 37.27 -18.00 13.03
N GLY A 174 38.16 -17.29 12.31
CA GLY A 174 39.41 -17.81 11.79
C GLY A 174 39.23 -18.76 10.61
N PHE A 175 38.07 -18.72 9.93
CA PHE A 175 37.73 -19.64 8.85
C PHE A 175 38.85 -19.75 7.80
N GLY A 176 39.31 -18.61 7.29
CA GLY A 176 40.34 -18.55 6.24
C GLY A 176 41.65 -19.19 6.67
N LYS A 177 42.13 -18.86 7.88
CA LYS A 177 43.38 -19.42 8.43
C LYS A 177 43.29 -20.92 8.70
N LYS A 178 42.18 -21.38 9.30
CA LYS A 178 41.98 -22.81 9.60
C LYS A 178 41.89 -23.62 8.31
N LEU A 179 41.08 -23.17 7.35
CA LEU A 179 40.93 -23.83 6.06
C LEU A 179 42.25 -23.84 5.27
N SER A 180 42.99 -22.73 5.27
CA SER A 180 44.31 -22.66 4.64
C SER A 180 45.30 -23.64 5.28
N GLY A 181 45.21 -23.85 6.60
CA GLY A 181 46.00 -24.85 7.32
C GLY A 181 45.71 -26.28 6.85
N ILE A 182 44.43 -26.66 6.76
CA ILE A 182 44.00 -27.99 6.31
C ILE A 182 44.39 -28.23 4.84
N LEU A 183 44.20 -27.23 3.97
CA LEU A 183 44.62 -27.28 2.56
C LEU A 183 46.14 -27.44 2.42
N ASN A 184 46.93 -26.64 3.15
CA ASN A 184 48.39 -26.75 3.14
C ASN A 184 48.86 -28.12 3.63
N PHE A 185 48.23 -28.67 4.67
CA PHE A 185 48.54 -30.00 5.17
C PHE A 185 48.34 -31.06 4.08
N SER A 186 47.17 -31.09 3.43
CA SER A 186 46.85 -32.04 2.36
C SER A 186 47.81 -31.93 1.15
N LEU A 187 48.14 -30.69 0.73
CA LEU A 187 49.10 -30.46 -0.35
C LEU A 187 50.53 -30.86 0.03
N SER A 188 50.93 -30.68 1.29
CA SER A 188 52.25 -31.08 1.78
C SER A 188 52.42 -32.60 1.84
N GLU A 189 51.36 -33.34 2.20
CA GLU A 189 51.36 -34.81 2.16
C GLU A 189 51.49 -35.33 0.73
N TYR A 190 50.80 -34.70 -0.23
CA TYR A 190 50.99 -34.99 -1.64
C TYR A 190 52.43 -34.77 -2.09
N ASP A 191 53.02 -33.61 -1.73
CA ASP A 191 54.38 -33.24 -2.14
C ASP A 191 55.44 -34.20 -1.56
N ALA A 192 55.24 -34.69 -0.33
CA ALA A 192 56.08 -35.68 0.32
C ALA A 192 56.03 -37.05 -0.38
N GLU A 193 54.83 -37.51 -0.74
CA GLU A 193 54.64 -38.83 -1.36
C GLU A 193 55.04 -38.84 -2.84
N ALA A 194 54.84 -37.73 -3.55
CA ALA A 194 55.14 -37.61 -4.97
C ALA A 194 56.62 -37.25 -5.28
N ILE A 195 57.47 -37.06 -4.26
CA ILE A 195 58.82 -36.48 -4.40
C ILE A 195 59.76 -37.22 -5.37
N TYR A 196 59.57 -38.54 -5.53
CA TYR A 196 60.44 -39.39 -6.34
C TYR A 196 60.03 -39.48 -7.83
N PHE A 197 58.90 -38.87 -8.21
CA PHE A 197 58.37 -38.93 -9.58
C PHE A 197 58.88 -37.80 -10.46
N ASP A 198 58.52 -37.85 -11.74
CA ASP A 198 58.84 -36.80 -12.69
C ASP A 198 58.30 -35.43 -12.24
N GLY A 199 59.16 -34.41 -12.26
CA GLY A 199 58.83 -33.08 -11.74
C GLY A 199 57.69 -32.41 -12.51
N GLY A 200 57.63 -32.57 -13.83
CA GLY A 200 56.57 -31.99 -14.66
C GLY A 200 55.21 -32.64 -14.35
N VAL A 201 55.20 -33.97 -14.24
CA VAL A 201 53.99 -34.72 -13.90
C VAL A 201 53.50 -34.36 -12.49
N ARG A 202 54.39 -34.36 -11.50
CA ARG A 202 54.04 -34.02 -10.11
C ARG A 202 53.45 -32.61 -10.01
N SER A 203 54.10 -31.61 -10.59
CA SER A 203 53.60 -30.22 -10.54
C SER A 203 52.25 -30.07 -11.24
N ALA A 204 52.04 -30.74 -12.37
CA ALA A 204 50.75 -30.73 -13.07
C ALA A 204 49.64 -31.38 -12.24
N LYS A 205 49.89 -32.55 -11.65
CA LYS A 205 48.91 -33.27 -10.83
C LYS A 205 48.66 -32.58 -9.48
N ARG A 206 49.68 -31.95 -8.88
CA ARG A 206 49.53 -31.09 -7.70
C ARG A 206 48.56 -29.94 -7.95
N LYS A 207 48.73 -29.23 -9.07
CA LYS A 207 47.84 -28.13 -9.45
C LYS A 207 46.41 -28.62 -9.67
N GLN A 208 46.25 -29.78 -10.33
CA GLN A 208 44.94 -30.39 -10.51
C GLN A 208 44.27 -30.77 -9.17
N LEU A 209 45.04 -31.25 -8.20
CA LEU A 209 44.55 -31.52 -6.84
C LEU A 209 44.10 -30.23 -6.15
N GLU A 210 44.94 -29.20 -6.17
CA GLU A 210 44.64 -27.88 -5.60
C GLU A 210 43.35 -27.29 -6.16
N GLU A 211 43.17 -27.31 -7.49
CA GLU A 211 41.95 -26.84 -8.15
C GLU A 211 40.70 -27.62 -7.70
N LYS A 212 40.80 -28.95 -7.54
CA LYS A 212 39.68 -29.79 -7.06
C LYS A 212 39.34 -29.53 -5.60
N LEU A 213 40.34 -29.36 -4.74
CA LEU A 213 40.13 -29.02 -3.34
C LEU A 213 39.47 -27.65 -3.20
N LEU A 214 39.93 -26.67 -3.98
CA LEU A 214 39.31 -25.34 -4.03
C LEU A 214 37.85 -25.38 -4.51
N GLN A 215 37.53 -26.23 -5.49
CA GLN A 215 36.13 -26.45 -5.91
C GLN A 215 35.26 -27.06 -4.81
N LEU A 216 35.81 -27.98 -4.01
CA LEU A 216 35.11 -28.59 -2.89
C LEU A 216 34.79 -27.57 -1.78
N VAL A 217 35.75 -26.70 -1.44
CA VAL A 217 35.60 -25.75 -0.33
C VAL A 217 34.85 -24.46 -0.72
N GLN A 218 34.71 -24.19 -2.01
CA GLN A 218 34.11 -22.96 -2.55
C GLN A 218 32.67 -22.70 -2.05
N PRO A 219 31.75 -23.69 -1.99
CA PRO A 219 30.40 -23.48 -1.49
C PRO A 219 30.37 -23.01 -0.02
N ALA A 220 31.20 -23.62 0.84
CA ALA A 220 31.29 -23.21 2.24
C ALA A 220 31.81 -21.77 2.36
N HIS A 221 32.88 -21.43 1.63
CA HIS A 221 33.38 -20.04 1.62
C HIS A 221 32.32 -19.04 1.14
N GLN A 222 31.54 -19.37 0.10
CA GLN A 222 30.44 -18.52 -0.35
C GLN A 222 29.35 -18.35 0.71
N SER A 223 29.01 -19.42 1.44
CA SER A 223 28.07 -19.37 2.56
C SER A 223 28.58 -18.45 3.66
N MET A 224 29.85 -18.59 4.06
CA MET A 224 30.51 -17.73 5.04
C MET A 224 30.43 -16.25 4.66
N LEU A 225 30.77 -15.90 3.41
CA LEU A 225 30.63 -14.53 2.90
C LEU A 225 29.17 -14.04 2.92
N GLY A 226 28.23 -14.93 2.61
CA GLY A 226 26.79 -14.67 2.71
C GLY A 226 26.37 -14.30 4.12
N HIS A 227 26.80 -15.06 5.13
CA HIS A 227 26.49 -14.81 6.54
C HIS A 227 27.12 -13.51 7.05
N ILE A 228 28.39 -13.23 6.72
CA ILE A 228 29.06 -11.97 7.09
C ILE A 228 28.28 -10.78 6.51
N ARG A 229 27.87 -10.86 5.23
CA ARG A 229 27.08 -9.80 4.59
C ARG A 229 25.73 -9.60 5.28
N SER A 230 24.95 -10.66 5.45
CA SER A 230 23.61 -10.59 6.04
C SER A 230 23.65 -10.07 7.48
N ARG A 231 24.58 -10.56 8.31
CA ARG A 231 24.74 -10.10 9.70
C ARG A 231 25.19 -8.65 9.77
N THR A 232 26.10 -8.22 8.90
CA THR A 232 26.56 -6.84 8.88
C THR A 232 25.45 -5.88 8.44
N LEU A 233 24.65 -6.28 7.46
CA LEU A 233 23.48 -5.51 7.02
C LEU A 233 22.44 -5.38 8.14
N GLU A 234 22.15 -6.46 8.87
CA GLU A 234 21.17 -6.41 9.95
C GLU A 234 21.64 -5.53 11.11
N ASN A 235 22.90 -5.70 11.54
CA ASN A 235 23.52 -4.81 12.53
C ASN A 235 23.52 -3.34 12.08
N PHE A 236 23.71 -3.09 10.77
CA PHE A 236 23.62 -1.75 10.20
C PHE A 236 22.21 -1.18 10.36
N LYS A 237 21.16 -1.93 10.02
CA LYS A 237 19.76 -1.48 10.15
C LYS A 237 19.43 -1.13 11.60
N GLU A 238 19.76 -2.02 12.54
CA GLU A 238 19.51 -1.80 13.97
C GLU A 238 20.25 -0.55 14.49
N ALA A 239 21.54 -0.41 14.13
CA ALA A 239 22.35 0.72 14.54
C ALA A 239 21.86 2.03 13.91
N PHE A 240 21.43 1.99 12.64
CA PHE A 240 20.92 3.14 11.92
C PHE A 240 19.60 3.61 12.50
N GLU A 241 18.65 2.70 12.76
CA GLU A 241 17.39 3.03 13.44
C GLU A 241 17.63 3.63 14.82
N LYS A 242 18.56 3.06 15.60
CA LYS A 242 18.93 3.59 16.91
C LYS A 242 19.52 5.01 16.83
N ALA A 243 20.37 5.29 15.83
CA ALA A 243 20.95 6.62 15.61
C ALA A 243 19.87 7.65 15.26
N LEU A 244 18.92 7.28 14.39
CA LEU A 244 17.78 8.13 14.04
C LEU A 244 16.89 8.41 15.26
N ASN A 245 16.61 7.40 16.09
CA ASN A 245 15.81 7.55 17.31
C ASN A 245 16.54 8.39 18.39
N ALA A 246 17.87 8.43 18.37
CA ALA A 246 18.67 9.29 19.24
C ALA A 246 18.67 10.77 18.80
N GLY A 247 18.07 11.10 17.66
CA GLY A 247 17.99 12.46 17.13
C GLY A 247 19.22 12.89 16.31
N GLU A 248 20.06 11.94 15.88
CA GLU A 248 21.14 12.25 14.94
C GLU A 248 20.56 12.67 13.57
N GLY A 249 21.21 13.62 12.90
CA GLY A 249 20.82 14.05 11.56
C GLY A 249 20.89 12.88 10.57
N PHE A 250 19.88 12.75 9.70
CA PHE A 250 19.72 11.59 8.81
C PHE A 250 20.96 11.31 7.96
N SER A 251 21.51 12.34 7.30
CA SER A 251 22.70 12.18 6.45
C SER A 251 23.95 11.80 7.24
N LEU A 252 24.16 12.43 8.40
CA LEU A 252 25.29 12.12 9.28
C LEU A 252 25.21 10.68 9.82
N ALA A 253 24.04 10.25 10.27
CA ALA A 253 23.79 8.89 10.73
C ALA A 253 24.03 7.89 9.59
N ALA A 254 23.53 8.17 8.38
CA ALA A 254 23.69 7.30 7.22
C ALA A 254 25.18 7.12 6.87
N VAL A 255 25.95 8.21 6.80
CA VAL A 255 27.39 8.15 6.47
C VAL A 255 28.18 7.44 7.57
N THR A 256 27.96 7.80 8.82
CA THR A 256 28.70 7.25 9.98
C THR A 256 28.41 5.77 10.18
N CYS A 257 27.14 5.36 10.14
CA CYS A 257 26.74 3.97 10.25
C CYS A 257 27.29 3.16 9.07
N THR A 258 27.24 3.70 7.85
CA THR A 258 27.77 3.00 6.67
C THR A 258 29.27 2.79 6.79
N GLN A 259 30.04 3.83 7.12
CA GLN A 259 31.50 3.71 7.25
C GLN A 259 31.88 2.67 8.31
N ASN A 260 31.29 2.75 9.49
CA ASN A 260 31.58 1.83 10.60
C ASN A 260 31.25 0.37 10.23
N HIS A 261 30.12 0.12 9.57
CA HIS A 261 29.72 -1.24 9.20
C HIS A 261 30.50 -1.77 7.99
N MET A 262 30.89 -0.91 7.04
CA MET A 262 31.80 -1.30 5.97
C MET A 262 33.19 -1.67 6.53
N ASP A 263 33.72 -0.93 7.51
CA ASP A 263 34.99 -1.26 8.16
C ASP A 263 34.91 -2.58 8.94
N LYS A 264 33.78 -2.87 9.60
CA LYS A 264 33.54 -4.16 10.25
C LYS A 264 33.42 -5.29 9.23
N PHE A 265 32.77 -5.04 8.10
CA PHE A 265 32.65 -6.00 7.01
C PHE A 265 34.02 -6.34 6.40
N ASP A 266 34.83 -5.32 6.12
CA ASP A 266 36.17 -5.49 5.55
C ASP A 266 37.10 -6.28 6.51
N LYS A 267 36.95 -6.09 7.83
CA LYS A 267 37.61 -6.96 8.84
C LYS A 267 37.12 -8.40 8.82
N GLY A 268 35.81 -8.62 8.67
CA GLY A 268 35.22 -9.95 8.54
C GLY A 268 35.66 -10.67 7.26
N LEU A 269 35.77 -9.94 6.15
CA LEU A 269 36.32 -10.46 4.89
C LEU A 269 37.76 -10.92 5.05
N ALA A 270 38.61 -10.12 5.72
CA ALA A 270 40.01 -10.46 5.95
C ALA A 270 40.19 -11.78 6.73
N ASP A 271 39.25 -12.12 7.62
CA ASP A 271 39.24 -13.39 8.37
C ASP A 271 38.82 -14.60 7.52
N ALA A 272 38.11 -14.37 6.42
CA ALA A 272 37.64 -15.41 5.48
C ALA A 272 38.60 -15.67 4.31
N VAL A 273 39.66 -14.87 4.14
CA VAL A 273 40.64 -15.03 3.04
C VAL A 273 41.41 -16.35 3.17
N ILE A 274 41.50 -17.09 2.07
CA ILE A 274 42.23 -18.35 1.95
C ILE A 274 43.52 -18.12 1.16
N GLU A 275 44.66 -18.57 1.68
CA GLU A 275 45.98 -18.28 1.10
C GLU A 275 46.16 -18.90 -0.30
N GLN A 276 45.57 -20.08 -0.52
CA GLN A 276 45.68 -20.84 -1.77
C GLN A 276 44.78 -20.28 -2.89
N ALA A 277 43.85 -19.38 -2.58
CA ALA A 277 42.89 -18.86 -3.56
C ALA A 277 42.73 -17.33 -3.46
N ILE A 278 43.09 -16.64 -4.55
CA ILE A 278 42.79 -15.22 -4.72
C ILE A 278 41.37 -15.10 -5.29
N TRP A 279 40.36 -15.35 -4.46
CA TRP A 279 38.97 -15.14 -4.84
C TRP A 279 38.58 -13.68 -4.74
N ASP A 280 37.91 -13.18 -5.79
CA ASP A 280 37.43 -11.81 -5.85
C ASP A 280 36.25 -11.59 -4.89
N THR A 281 36.51 -10.91 -3.77
CA THR A 281 35.51 -10.52 -2.77
C THR A 281 34.87 -9.16 -3.05
N SER A 282 35.34 -8.42 -4.08
CA SER A 282 34.83 -7.07 -4.40
C SER A 282 33.33 -7.09 -4.69
N LYS A 283 32.86 -8.09 -5.43
CA LYS A 283 31.43 -8.24 -5.77
C LYS A 283 30.53 -8.37 -4.54
N VAL A 284 31.00 -9.03 -3.49
CA VAL A 284 30.21 -9.19 -2.25
C VAL A 284 30.18 -7.88 -1.48
N ARG A 285 31.30 -7.15 -1.47
CA ARG A 285 31.42 -5.82 -0.88
C ARG A 285 30.51 -4.80 -1.59
N ASP A 286 30.53 -4.77 -2.92
CA ASP A 286 29.68 -3.89 -3.72
C ASP A 286 28.20 -4.24 -3.58
N LYS A 287 27.89 -5.52 -3.38
CA LYS A 287 26.52 -5.96 -3.08
C LYS A 287 26.06 -5.44 -1.72
N LEU A 288 26.87 -5.57 -0.67
CA LEU A 288 26.55 -5.01 0.64
C LEU A 288 26.32 -3.50 0.58
N ARG A 289 27.20 -2.79 -0.14
CA ARG A 289 27.10 -1.34 -0.28
C ARG A 289 25.77 -0.94 -0.94
N ARG A 290 25.39 -1.62 -2.03
CA ARG A 290 24.10 -1.41 -2.70
C ARG A 290 22.91 -1.72 -1.79
N ASP A 291 22.97 -2.80 -1.01
CA ASP A 291 21.89 -3.15 -0.07
C ASP A 291 21.73 -2.10 1.03
N ILE A 292 22.85 -1.55 1.54
CA ILE A 292 22.87 -0.45 2.51
C ILE A 292 22.27 0.82 1.89
N ASP A 293 22.75 1.24 0.71
CA ASP A 293 22.29 2.46 0.04
C ASP A 293 20.79 2.36 -0.33
N ALA A 294 20.32 1.16 -0.73
CA ALA A 294 18.91 0.88 -0.99
C ALA A 294 18.07 1.00 0.30
N HIS A 295 18.55 0.46 1.43
CA HIS A 295 17.87 0.60 2.71
C HIS A 295 17.82 2.07 3.16
N ILE A 296 18.92 2.82 3.04
CA ILE A 296 18.97 4.26 3.35
C ILE A 296 17.93 5.01 2.51
N THR A 297 17.84 4.72 1.21
CA THR A 297 16.85 5.35 0.32
C THR A 297 15.42 5.04 0.76
N SER A 298 15.13 3.78 1.09
CA SER A 298 13.80 3.38 1.57
C SER A 298 13.43 4.06 2.90
N VAL A 299 14.35 4.13 3.87
CA VAL A 299 14.11 4.82 5.15
C VAL A 299 13.97 6.33 4.93
N ARG A 300 14.75 6.92 4.02
CA ARG A 300 14.63 8.33 3.63
C ARG A 300 13.22 8.62 3.13
N GLU A 301 12.73 7.87 2.15
CA GLU A 301 11.38 8.05 1.59
C GLU A 301 10.30 7.91 2.66
N ALA A 302 10.39 6.90 3.53
CA ALA A 302 9.46 6.71 4.63
C ALA A 302 9.45 7.91 5.61
N LYS A 303 10.64 8.39 5.99
CA LYS A 303 10.77 9.54 6.91
C LYS A 303 10.31 10.85 6.30
N LEU A 304 10.56 11.06 5.01
CA LEU A 304 10.06 12.23 4.28
C LEU A 304 8.53 12.23 4.17
N SER A 305 7.93 11.05 3.92
CA SER A 305 6.48 10.88 3.90
C SER A 305 5.85 11.14 5.28
N GLU A 306 6.45 10.61 6.34
CA GLU A 306 6.05 10.84 7.73
C GLU A 306 6.12 12.34 8.09
N LEU A 307 7.24 12.99 7.75
CA LEU A 307 7.45 14.42 7.98
C LEU A 307 6.40 15.26 7.24
N THR A 308 6.21 15.00 5.94
CA THR A 308 5.23 15.72 5.10
C THR A 308 3.82 15.57 5.69
N SER A 309 3.42 14.35 6.02
CA SER A 309 2.11 14.07 6.64
C SER A 309 1.93 14.78 7.99
N SER A 310 2.99 14.85 8.81
CA SER A 310 2.93 15.54 10.10
C SER A 310 2.71 17.05 9.96
N PHE A 311 3.31 17.67 8.94
CA PHE A 311 3.13 19.09 8.66
C PHE A 311 1.81 19.37 7.95
N GLU A 312 1.34 18.49 7.07
CA GLU A 312 -0.01 18.53 6.50
C GLU A 312 -1.07 18.47 7.60
N ALA A 313 -0.93 17.57 8.57
CA ALA A 313 -1.84 17.47 9.71
C ALA A 313 -1.87 18.76 10.55
N LYS A 314 -0.70 19.31 10.89
CA LYS A 314 -0.58 20.61 11.60
C LYS A 314 -1.23 21.75 10.82
N LEU A 315 -1.04 21.76 9.51
CA LEU A 315 -1.59 22.79 8.63
C LEU A 315 -3.11 22.66 8.52
N ASN A 316 -3.63 21.43 8.45
CA ASN A 316 -5.06 21.18 8.49
C ASN A 316 -5.68 21.61 9.82
N GLU A 317 -5.04 21.31 10.96
CA GLU A 317 -5.50 21.77 12.28
C GLU A 317 -5.51 23.31 12.38
N ALA A 318 -4.44 23.97 11.91
CA ALA A 318 -4.30 25.42 11.97
C ALA A 318 -5.24 26.17 11.00
N LEU A 319 -5.62 25.56 9.87
CA LEU A 319 -6.48 26.21 8.87
C LEU A 319 -7.96 25.84 9.01
N SER A 320 -8.29 24.57 9.25
CA SER A 320 -9.67 24.07 9.14
C SER A 320 -10.66 24.80 10.05
N GLY A 321 -10.37 24.88 11.35
CA GLY A 321 -11.24 25.52 12.34
C GLY A 321 -11.37 27.04 12.13
N PRO A 322 -10.26 27.80 12.01
CA PRO A 322 -10.33 29.24 11.78
C PRO A 322 -10.99 29.62 10.45
N VAL A 323 -10.77 28.85 9.38
CA VAL A 323 -11.44 29.09 8.09
C VAL A 323 -12.95 28.84 8.21
N GLU A 324 -13.37 27.77 8.88
CA GLU A 324 -14.79 27.51 9.15
C GLU A 324 -15.43 28.67 9.93
N ALA A 325 -14.81 29.13 11.02
CA ALA A 325 -15.33 30.25 11.81
C ALA A 325 -15.42 31.57 11.01
N LEU A 326 -14.44 31.85 10.14
CA LEU A 326 -14.45 33.04 9.27
C LEU A 326 -15.53 32.97 8.19
N LEU A 327 -15.83 31.76 7.69
CA LEU A 327 -16.87 31.50 6.70
C LEU A 327 -18.28 31.55 7.33
N ASP A 328 -18.46 31.05 8.56
CA ASP A 328 -19.72 31.20 9.31
C ASP A 328 -20.06 32.68 9.54
N GLY A 329 -19.02 33.47 9.87
CA GLY A 329 -19.09 34.91 10.07
C GLY A 329 -19.12 35.75 8.79
N ALA A 330 -19.20 35.13 7.60
CA ALA A 330 -18.97 35.73 6.27
C ALA A 330 -19.32 37.23 6.14
N ASN A 331 -18.32 38.03 5.80
CA ASN A 331 -18.43 39.45 5.49
C ASN A 331 -17.50 39.78 4.30
N SER A 332 -17.45 41.05 3.89
CA SER A 332 -16.59 41.47 2.77
C SER A 332 -15.10 41.23 3.02
N GLU A 333 -14.66 41.18 4.28
CA GLU A 333 -13.26 41.00 4.70
C GLU A 333 -12.88 39.52 4.96
N THR A 334 -13.82 38.58 4.82
CA THR A 334 -13.59 37.16 5.10
C THR A 334 -12.47 36.58 4.24
N TRP A 335 -12.53 36.75 2.91
CA TRP A 335 -11.53 36.23 1.99
C TRP A 335 -10.14 36.88 2.14
N PRO A 336 -10.01 38.22 2.30
CA PRO A 336 -8.74 38.86 2.66
C PRO A 336 -8.13 38.32 3.97
N THR A 337 -8.96 38.04 4.97
CA THR A 337 -8.51 37.49 6.26
C THR A 337 -8.04 36.05 6.12
N ILE A 338 -8.78 35.22 5.37
CA ILE A 338 -8.40 33.84 5.03
C ILE A 338 -7.08 33.82 4.24
N LYS A 339 -6.88 34.75 3.29
CA LYS A 339 -5.63 34.90 2.52
C LYS A 339 -4.44 35.20 3.43
N LYS A 340 -4.58 36.13 4.37
CA LYS A 340 -3.53 36.45 5.37
C LYS A 340 -3.22 35.26 6.27
N LEU A 341 -4.25 34.56 6.74
CA LEU A 341 -4.09 33.34 7.55
C LEU A 341 -3.35 32.25 6.78
N LEU A 342 -3.80 31.93 5.56
CA LEU A 342 -3.16 30.95 4.69
C LEU A 342 -1.68 31.29 4.47
N GLN A 343 -1.38 32.53 4.08
CA GLN A 343 0.01 32.95 3.86
C GLN A 343 0.87 32.82 5.12
N ARG A 344 0.35 33.14 6.30
CA ARG A 344 1.08 33.03 7.56
C ARG A 344 1.37 31.58 7.91
N GLU A 345 0.34 30.74 7.93
CA GLU A 345 0.47 29.33 8.32
C GLU A 345 1.28 28.54 7.30
N THR A 346 1.06 28.77 6.00
CA THR A 346 1.85 28.11 4.94
C THR A 346 3.31 28.53 5.00
N LYS A 347 3.66 29.82 5.18
CA LYS A 347 5.05 30.25 5.34
C LYS A 347 5.72 29.63 6.57
N SER A 348 4.99 29.56 7.68
CA SER A 348 5.46 28.93 8.91
C SER A 348 5.74 27.43 8.70
N ALA A 349 4.81 26.71 8.06
CA ALA A 349 4.95 25.29 7.77
C ALA A 349 6.08 25.00 6.76
N VAL A 350 6.19 25.80 5.69
CA VAL A 350 7.26 25.71 4.68
C VAL A 350 8.64 25.96 5.32
N ALA A 351 8.77 26.97 6.19
CA ALA A 351 10.02 27.23 6.90
C ALA A 351 10.36 26.08 7.87
N GLY A 352 9.38 25.55 8.59
CA GLY A 352 9.54 24.40 9.48
C GLY A 352 10.00 23.14 8.76
N VAL A 353 9.38 22.83 7.61
CA VAL A 353 9.72 21.68 6.76
C VAL A 353 11.09 21.88 6.13
N SER A 354 11.40 23.06 5.59
CA SER A 354 12.71 23.36 5.01
C SER A 354 13.85 23.15 6.02
N ASN A 355 13.67 23.59 7.27
CA ASN A 355 14.64 23.35 8.35
C ASN A 355 14.76 21.86 8.71
N ALA A 356 13.66 21.10 8.68
CA ALA A 356 13.70 19.67 8.95
C ALA A 356 14.32 18.86 7.79
N LEU A 357 14.15 19.33 6.55
CA LEU A 357 14.71 18.71 5.35
C LEU A 357 16.22 18.92 5.19
N SER A 358 16.80 19.95 5.82
CA SER A 358 18.24 20.22 5.72
C SER A 358 19.12 19.07 6.25
N GLY A 359 18.57 18.19 7.08
CA GLY A 359 19.28 17.01 7.60
C GLY A 359 19.31 15.80 6.67
N PHE A 360 18.66 15.85 5.50
CA PHE A 360 18.46 14.69 4.62
C PHE A 360 19.35 14.69 3.36
N ASP A 361 20.16 15.74 3.11
CA ASP A 361 20.98 15.93 1.90
C ASP A 361 20.22 15.59 0.61
N MET A 362 19.15 16.34 0.36
CA MET A 362 18.28 16.18 -0.81
C MET A 362 18.67 17.10 -1.97
N ASP A 363 18.33 16.67 -3.18
CA ASP A 363 18.38 17.52 -4.36
C ASP A 363 17.36 18.66 -4.27
N GLU A 364 17.72 19.80 -4.87
CA GLU A 364 16.92 21.02 -4.83
C GLU A 364 15.54 20.83 -5.46
N GLN A 365 15.43 20.00 -6.50
CA GLN A 365 14.18 19.72 -7.21
C GLN A 365 13.19 18.93 -6.34
N SER A 366 13.66 17.89 -5.65
CA SER A 366 12.81 17.08 -4.76
C SER A 366 12.40 17.88 -3.53
N MET A 367 13.28 18.75 -3.01
CA MET A 367 12.93 19.69 -1.95
C MET A 367 11.82 20.64 -2.40
N GLU A 368 11.97 21.29 -3.56
CA GLU A 368 10.96 22.19 -4.12
C GLU A 368 9.62 21.48 -4.36
N LYS A 369 9.65 20.21 -4.80
CA LYS A 369 8.45 19.40 -4.98
C LYS A 369 7.68 19.16 -3.66
N ILE A 370 8.38 18.91 -2.56
CA ILE A 370 7.73 18.75 -1.24
C ILE A 370 7.14 20.08 -0.77
N LEU A 371 7.89 21.18 -0.91
CA LEU A 371 7.43 22.51 -0.49
C LEU A 371 6.19 22.96 -1.29
N THR A 372 6.23 22.84 -2.62
CA THR A 372 5.08 23.16 -3.49
C THR A 372 3.89 22.22 -3.23
N GLY A 373 4.15 20.95 -2.93
CA GLY A 373 3.12 20.00 -2.48
C GLY A 373 2.39 20.49 -1.23
N LEU A 374 3.12 20.96 -0.23
CA LEU A 374 2.55 21.49 1.02
C LEU A 374 1.76 22.79 0.79
N GLU A 375 2.25 23.69 -0.06
CA GLU A 375 1.50 24.90 -0.43
C GLU A 375 0.18 24.56 -1.14
N ASN A 376 0.20 23.56 -2.01
CA ASN A 376 -1.01 23.08 -2.70
C ASN A 376 -1.96 22.38 -1.73
N TYR A 377 -1.45 21.59 -0.78
CA TYR A 377 -2.26 21.01 0.29
C TYR A 377 -2.97 22.08 1.11
N ALA A 378 -2.25 23.14 1.51
CA ALA A 378 -2.80 24.28 2.24
C ALA A 378 -3.98 24.92 1.52
N LYS A 379 -3.82 25.19 0.20
CA LYS A 379 -4.88 25.70 -0.67
C LYS A 379 -6.05 24.72 -0.72
N GLY A 380 -5.77 23.43 -0.90
CA GLY A 380 -6.76 22.36 -0.92
C GLY A 380 -7.61 22.29 0.34
N VAL A 381 -7.02 22.48 1.53
CA VAL A 381 -7.76 22.53 2.81
C VAL A 381 -8.76 23.69 2.82
N VAL A 382 -8.33 24.89 2.42
CA VAL A 382 -9.21 26.06 2.34
C VAL A 382 -10.32 25.84 1.32
N GLU A 383 -10.01 25.31 0.15
CA GLU A 383 -11.02 25.01 -0.88
C GLU A 383 -12.03 23.96 -0.42
N ALA A 384 -11.57 22.91 0.26
CA ALA A 384 -12.45 21.86 0.81
C ALA A 384 -13.41 22.44 1.85
N LYS A 385 -12.89 23.25 2.78
CA LYS A 385 -13.71 23.92 3.80
C LYS A 385 -14.68 24.93 3.20
N ALA A 386 -14.26 25.67 2.19
CA ALA A 386 -15.14 26.58 1.45
C ALA A 386 -16.29 25.85 0.76
N ARG A 387 -16.03 24.69 0.13
CA ARG A 387 -17.07 23.86 -0.48
C ARG A 387 -18.05 23.29 0.55
N GLU A 388 -17.54 22.85 1.70
CA GLU A 388 -18.37 22.36 2.82
C GLU A 388 -19.32 23.46 3.32
N GLN A 389 -18.81 24.67 3.56
CA GLN A 389 -19.63 25.79 4.04
C GLN A 389 -20.60 26.31 2.97
N ALA A 390 -20.20 26.31 1.69
CA ALA A 390 -21.11 26.62 0.59
C ALA A 390 -22.30 25.66 0.52
N GLY A 391 -22.11 24.37 0.85
CA GLY A 391 -23.20 23.40 0.97
C GLY A 391 -24.19 23.72 2.10
N ARG A 392 -23.73 24.40 3.16
CA ARG A 392 -24.54 24.81 4.33
C ARG A 392 -25.06 26.25 4.22
N VAL A 393 -24.84 26.93 3.09
CA VAL A 393 -25.13 28.36 2.92
C VAL A 393 -26.56 28.76 3.27
N LEU A 394 -27.55 27.92 2.95
CA LEU A 394 -28.96 28.21 3.26
C LEU A 394 -29.22 28.32 4.77
N ILE A 395 -28.59 27.45 5.55
CA ILE A 395 -28.70 27.46 7.02
C ILE A 395 -28.03 28.73 7.56
N LEU A 396 -26.81 29.02 7.10
CA LEU A 396 -26.07 30.23 7.50
C LEU A 396 -26.82 31.52 7.15
N MET A 397 -27.46 31.56 5.97
CA MET A 397 -28.31 32.69 5.55
C MET A 397 -29.51 32.87 6.48
N LYS A 398 -30.14 31.77 6.92
CA LYS A 398 -31.29 31.78 7.85
C LYS A 398 -30.87 32.20 9.25
N ASP A 399 -29.74 31.72 9.75
CA ASP A 399 -29.23 32.09 11.06
C ASP A 399 -28.89 33.58 11.08
N ARG A 400 -28.22 34.08 10.04
CA ARG A 400 -27.95 35.51 9.88
C ARG A 400 -29.22 36.35 9.79
N PHE A 401 -30.22 35.86 9.06
CA PHE A 401 -31.53 36.51 8.98
C PHE A 401 -32.21 36.55 10.34
N SER A 402 -32.23 35.42 11.05
CA SER A 402 -32.85 35.28 12.37
C SER A 402 -32.19 36.21 13.38
N ILE A 403 -30.86 36.26 13.44
CA ILE A 403 -30.12 37.16 14.35
C ILE A 403 -30.54 38.61 14.09
N LEU A 404 -30.48 39.08 12.83
CA LEU A 404 -30.78 40.49 12.49
C LEU A 404 -32.26 40.84 12.56
N PHE A 405 -33.16 39.87 12.32
CA PHE A 405 -34.61 40.08 12.31
C PHE A 405 -35.22 39.98 13.71
N SER A 406 -34.81 38.98 14.48
CA SER A 406 -35.37 38.67 15.79
C SER A 406 -34.65 39.35 16.95
N HIS A 407 -33.47 39.94 16.76
CA HIS A 407 -32.77 40.69 17.80
C HIS A 407 -32.69 42.19 17.46
N ASP A 408 -32.54 43.01 18.50
CA ASP A 408 -32.22 44.43 18.39
C ASP A 408 -30.70 44.70 18.34
N SER A 409 -30.32 45.97 18.30
CA SER A 409 -28.91 46.37 18.27
C SER A 409 -28.12 45.93 19.50
N ASP A 410 -28.82 45.66 20.61
CA ASP A 410 -28.23 45.25 21.89
C ASP A 410 -28.26 43.72 22.06
N SER A 411 -28.54 42.98 20.97
CA SER A 411 -28.66 41.52 20.94
C SER A 411 -29.79 40.97 21.82
N MET A 412 -30.78 41.78 22.16
CA MET A 412 -31.95 41.36 22.92
C MET A 412 -33.07 40.93 21.96
N PRO A 413 -33.87 39.89 22.30
CA PRO A 413 -35.00 39.48 21.47
C PRO A 413 -36.00 40.63 21.26
N ARG A 414 -36.26 40.95 19.99
CA ARG A 414 -37.11 42.04 19.56
C ARG A 414 -38.57 41.73 19.84
N VAL A 415 -39.22 42.63 20.57
CA VAL A 415 -40.66 42.60 20.81
C VAL A 415 -41.35 43.53 19.81
N TRP A 416 -42.38 43.04 19.11
CA TRP A 416 -43.08 43.79 18.06
C TRP A 416 -44.09 44.79 18.66
N THR A 417 -43.60 45.91 19.18
CA THR A 417 -44.40 46.90 19.94
C THR A 417 -45.19 47.87 19.05
N GLY A 418 -44.93 47.88 17.74
CA GLY A 418 -45.68 48.69 16.77
C GLY A 418 -44.95 49.93 16.26
N LYS A 419 -43.81 50.27 16.88
CA LYS A 419 -42.93 51.39 16.49
C LYS A 419 -41.86 50.98 15.46
N GLU A 420 -41.57 49.69 15.35
CA GLU A 420 -40.57 49.17 14.43
C GLU A 420 -41.11 49.04 13.00
N ASP A 421 -40.34 49.48 12.00
CA ASP A 421 -40.63 49.21 10.59
C ASP A 421 -40.13 47.81 10.20
N ILE A 422 -41.05 46.84 10.26
CA ILE A 422 -40.80 45.44 9.90
C ILE A 422 -40.27 45.34 8.46
N ARG A 423 -40.69 46.22 7.53
CA ARG A 423 -40.25 46.15 6.13
C ARG A 423 -38.80 46.59 5.98
N ALA A 424 -38.39 47.67 6.65
CA ALA A 424 -37.01 48.12 6.66
C ALA A 424 -36.07 47.10 7.33
N ILE A 425 -36.49 46.50 8.45
CA ILE A 425 -35.73 45.45 9.14
C ILE A 425 -35.59 44.21 8.24
N THR A 426 -36.70 43.76 7.62
CA THR A 426 -36.68 42.62 6.68
C THR A 426 -35.75 42.90 5.50
N LYS A 427 -35.79 44.11 4.93
CA LYS A 427 -34.90 44.50 3.81
C LYS A 427 -33.42 44.46 4.23
N THR A 428 -33.10 44.92 5.43
CA THR A 428 -31.74 44.93 5.98
C THR A 428 -31.24 43.52 6.28
N ALA A 429 -32.07 42.68 6.90
CA ALA A 429 -31.76 41.28 7.18
C ALA A 429 -31.57 40.48 5.88
N ARG A 430 -32.46 40.66 4.88
CA ARG A 430 -32.33 40.02 3.55
C ARG A 430 -31.08 40.49 2.81
N SER A 431 -30.76 41.78 2.81
CA SER A 431 -29.52 42.29 2.20
C SER A 431 -28.29 41.68 2.83
N SER A 432 -28.26 41.55 4.16
CA SER A 432 -27.13 40.97 4.89
C SER A 432 -26.97 39.46 4.63
N SER A 433 -28.07 38.70 4.53
CA SER A 433 -28.04 37.29 4.11
C SER A 433 -27.61 37.14 2.64
N LEU A 434 -27.95 38.07 1.76
CA LEU A 434 -27.51 38.07 0.36
C LEU A 434 -26.01 38.35 0.22
N LYS A 435 -25.45 39.23 1.06
CA LYS A 435 -24.00 39.44 1.15
C LYS A 435 -23.25 38.19 1.62
N LEU A 436 -23.85 37.41 2.51
CA LEU A 436 -23.28 36.11 2.88
C LEU A 436 -23.27 35.15 1.69
N LEU A 437 -24.37 35.11 0.91
CA LEU A 437 -24.44 34.30 -0.31
C LEU A 437 -23.42 34.74 -1.37
N SER A 438 -23.19 36.05 -1.53
CA SER A 438 -22.17 36.55 -2.47
C SER A 438 -20.75 36.19 -2.06
N VAL A 439 -20.46 36.16 -0.75
CA VAL A 439 -19.17 35.70 -0.21
C VAL A 439 -18.98 34.20 -0.41
N MET A 440 -20.05 33.40 -0.31
CA MET A 440 -20.02 31.94 -0.48
C MET A 440 -20.13 31.47 -1.94
N ALA A 441 -20.36 32.37 -2.90
CA ALA A 441 -20.55 32.01 -4.30
C ALA A 441 -19.25 31.58 -4.99
N ALA A 442 -18.11 32.16 -4.60
CA ALA A 442 -16.81 31.89 -5.20
C ALA A 442 -15.65 32.08 -4.23
N ILE A 443 -14.57 31.34 -4.48
CA ILE A 443 -13.30 31.41 -3.75
C ILE A 443 -12.49 32.61 -4.27
N ARG A 444 -12.30 33.63 -3.42
CA ARG A 444 -11.52 34.84 -3.74
C ARG A 444 -10.13 34.79 -3.09
N MET A 445 -9.20 34.09 -3.73
CA MET A 445 -7.81 33.99 -3.27
C MET A 445 -6.83 34.88 -4.05
N GLY A 446 -7.23 35.35 -5.24
CA GLY A 446 -6.50 36.31 -6.07
C GLY A 446 -6.87 37.77 -5.75
N ASP A 447 -6.30 38.73 -6.50
CA ASP A 447 -6.67 40.15 -6.44
C ASP A 447 -7.75 40.50 -7.48
N ASP A 448 -8.43 39.48 -8.02
CA ASP A 448 -9.45 39.60 -9.05
C ASP A 448 -10.72 40.24 -8.44
N VAL A 449 -11.12 41.39 -8.97
CA VAL A 449 -12.36 42.08 -8.58
C VAL A 449 -13.52 41.35 -9.24
N ASP A 450 -14.54 40.96 -8.48
CA ASP A 450 -15.71 40.28 -9.01
C ASP A 450 -17.00 41.10 -8.87
N ASN A 451 -17.91 40.89 -9.83
CA ASN A 451 -19.20 41.60 -9.89
C ASN A 451 -20.36 40.77 -9.28
N ILE A 452 -20.07 39.78 -8.42
CA ILE A 452 -21.10 38.85 -7.89
C ILE A 452 -22.10 39.58 -6.97
N GLU A 453 -21.62 40.36 -6.00
CA GLU A 453 -22.48 40.99 -4.99
C GLU A 453 -23.48 41.99 -5.61
N THR A 454 -22.98 42.80 -6.54
CA THR A 454 -23.74 43.79 -7.32
C THR A 454 -24.75 43.11 -8.25
N THR A 455 -24.38 42.02 -8.92
CA THR A 455 -25.26 41.23 -9.79
C THR A 455 -26.38 40.56 -8.99
N LEU A 456 -26.06 39.95 -7.85
CA LEU A 456 -27.05 39.35 -6.95
C LEU A 456 -27.98 40.41 -6.37
N SER A 457 -27.45 41.54 -5.90
CA SER A 457 -28.25 42.61 -5.28
C SER A 457 -29.23 43.23 -6.27
N SER A 458 -28.78 43.59 -7.48
CA SER A 458 -29.62 44.17 -8.54
C SER A 458 -30.68 43.19 -9.06
N SER A 459 -30.35 41.91 -9.17
CA SER A 459 -31.27 40.91 -9.73
C SER A 459 -32.29 40.37 -8.72
N LEU A 460 -31.94 40.27 -7.44
CA LEU A 460 -32.73 39.54 -6.44
C LEU A 460 -33.46 40.42 -5.41
N MET A 461 -32.99 41.65 -5.15
CA MET A 461 -33.64 42.57 -4.18
C MET A 461 -34.64 43.52 -4.84
N ASP A 462 -34.43 43.90 -6.11
CA ASP A 462 -35.23 44.92 -6.81
C ASP A 462 -36.40 44.37 -7.65
N MET A 463 -36.68 43.06 -7.60
CA MET A 463 -37.76 42.44 -8.40
C MET A 463 -39.15 43.04 -8.18
N LYS A 464 -39.42 43.72 -7.06
CA LYS A 464 -40.74 44.32 -6.77
C LYS A 464 -41.01 45.63 -7.54
N ASN A 465 -39.99 46.28 -8.10
CA ASN A 465 -40.17 47.51 -8.89
C ASN A 465 -40.41 47.24 -10.38
N ASN A 466 -40.05 46.06 -10.89
CA ASN A 466 -40.18 45.72 -12.31
C ASN A 466 -41.55 45.13 -12.70
N ALA A 467 -42.46 44.90 -11.74
CA ALA A 467 -43.84 44.53 -12.05
C ALA A 467 -44.65 45.69 -12.67
N ALA A 468 -44.13 46.93 -12.63
CA ALA A 468 -44.80 48.12 -13.16
C ALA A 468 -44.38 48.51 -14.60
N VAL A 469 -43.46 47.78 -15.25
CA VAL A 469 -43.08 48.04 -16.65
C VAL A 469 -43.50 46.86 -17.53
N LYS A 470 -44.81 46.67 -17.65
CA LYS A 470 -45.38 46.05 -18.85
C LYS A 470 -45.45 47.13 -19.92
N ASP A 471 -44.33 47.39 -20.59
CA ASP A 471 -44.32 47.61 -22.03
C ASP A 471 -42.91 48.00 -22.53
N ARG A 472 -42.52 47.28 -23.58
CA ARG A 472 -41.38 47.49 -24.51
C ARG A 472 -39.96 47.04 -24.09
N SER A 473 -39.58 45.95 -24.76
CA SER A 473 -38.35 45.73 -25.56
C SER A 473 -37.35 44.66 -25.07
N ILE A 474 -37.23 43.62 -25.90
CA ILE A 474 -36.02 42.91 -26.39
C ILE A 474 -35.00 42.43 -25.33
N THR A 475 -35.01 41.11 -25.10
CA THR A 475 -33.95 40.26 -24.52
C THR A 475 -33.20 40.84 -23.31
N ILE A 476 -33.85 40.89 -22.14
CA ILE A 476 -33.13 40.90 -20.87
C ILE A 476 -32.64 39.46 -20.66
N ILE A 477 -31.40 39.17 -21.05
CA ILE A 477 -30.74 37.93 -20.66
C ILE A 477 -30.66 37.96 -19.13
N ASP A 478 -31.33 37.03 -18.47
CA ASP A 478 -31.28 36.89 -17.02
C ASP A 478 -29.82 36.55 -16.64
N PRO A 479 -29.08 37.45 -15.99
CA PRO A 479 -27.66 37.23 -15.67
C PRO A 479 -27.47 36.03 -14.71
N LEU A 480 -28.54 35.59 -14.04
CA LEU A 480 -28.55 34.42 -13.17
C LEU A 480 -29.02 33.12 -13.86
N ALA A 481 -29.29 33.15 -15.17
CA ALA A 481 -29.62 31.96 -15.96
C ALA A 481 -28.37 31.24 -16.52
N SER A 482 -27.19 31.82 -16.34
CA SER A 482 -25.92 31.21 -16.73
C SER A 482 -25.49 30.09 -15.77
N SER A 483 -24.89 29.03 -16.31
CA SER A 483 -24.29 27.94 -15.53
C SER A 483 -22.94 28.31 -14.89
N SER A 484 -22.31 29.41 -15.30
CA SER A 484 -21.03 29.90 -14.79
C SER A 484 -21.00 31.42 -14.62
N TRP A 485 -20.14 31.91 -13.73
CA TRP A 485 -19.85 33.34 -13.58
C TRP A 485 -18.90 33.80 -14.71
N GLU A 486 -19.15 34.98 -15.30
CA GLU A 486 -18.45 35.46 -16.51
C GLU A 486 -16.96 35.78 -16.27
N GLU A 487 -16.57 36.12 -15.04
CA GLU A 487 -15.21 36.54 -14.67
C GLU A 487 -14.48 35.55 -13.74
N ILE A 488 -15.11 34.39 -13.40
CA ILE A 488 -14.56 33.45 -12.41
C ILE A 488 -14.43 32.06 -13.00
N PRO A 489 -13.23 31.44 -12.95
CA PRO A 489 -13.03 30.09 -13.46
C PRO A 489 -13.83 29.06 -12.66
N SER A 490 -14.25 27.98 -13.32
CA SER A 490 -15.08 26.92 -12.73
C SER A 490 -14.44 26.25 -11.50
N SER A 491 -13.10 26.22 -11.41
CA SER A 491 -12.38 25.67 -10.25
C SER A 491 -12.57 26.50 -8.96
N ARG A 492 -12.85 27.79 -9.09
CA ARG A 492 -13.10 28.73 -7.97
C ARG A 492 -14.58 28.98 -7.70
N THR A 493 -15.47 28.47 -8.55
CA THR A 493 -16.92 28.62 -8.36
C THR A 493 -17.42 27.60 -7.33
N LEU A 494 -18.06 28.07 -6.27
CA LEU A 494 -18.67 27.23 -5.24
C LEU A 494 -20.16 27.03 -5.48
N ILE A 495 -20.85 28.12 -5.83
CA ILE A 495 -22.30 28.14 -6.09
C ILE A 495 -22.52 28.82 -7.44
N THR A 496 -23.24 28.15 -8.32
CA THR A 496 -23.53 28.68 -9.65
C THR A 496 -24.62 29.77 -9.59
N PRO A 497 -24.69 30.68 -10.58
CA PRO A 497 -25.72 31.73 -10.61
C PRO A 497 -27.16 31.16 -10.52
N VAL A 498 -27.42 30.04 -11.18
CA VAL A 498 -28.72 29.33 -11.12
C VAL A 498 -29.01 28.81 -9.71
N GLN A 499 -28.00 28.23 -9.04
CA GLN A 499 -28.13 27.76 -7.66
C GLN A 499 -28.35 28.93 -6.68
N CYS A 500 -27.66 30.05 -6.86
CA CYS A 500 -27.90 31.27 -6.07
C CYS A 500 -29.37 31.71 -6.18
N LYS A 501 -29.95 31.67 -7.39
CA LYS A 501 -31.35 32.01 -7.62
C LYS A 501 -32.33 31.04 -6.95
N SER A 502 -32.06 29.73 -7.00
CA SER A 502 -32.90 28.74 -6.31
C SER A 502 -32.80 28.84 -4.79
N LEU A 503 -31.58 28.99 -4.26
CA LEU A 503 -31.31 29.18 -2.83
C LEU A 503 -32.00 30.44 -2.31
N TRP A 504 -31.95 31.54 -3.07
CA TRP A 504 -32.64 32.78 -2.71
C TRP A 504 -34.16 32.64 -2.66
N ARG A 505 -34.75 31.90 -3.61
CA ARG A 505 -36.20 31.61 -3.60
C ARG A 505 -36.59 30.77 -2.38
N GLN A 506 -35.83 29.72 -2.10
CA GLN A 506 -36.05 28.85 -0.95
C GLN A 506 -35.92 29.65 0.36
N PHE A 507 -34.84 30.41 0.51
CA PHE A 507 -34.62 31.30 1.65
C PHE A 507 -35.78 32.28 1.85
N ASN A 508 -36.28 32.92 0.79
CA ASN A 508 -37.43 33.81 0.90
C ASN A 508 -38.69 33.08 1.36
N SER A 509 -39.00 31.91 0.81
CA SER A 509 -40.18 31.15 1.23
C SER A 509 -40.11 30.71 2.70
N GLU A 510 -38.94 30.30 3.19
CA GLU A 510 -38.77 29.85 4.57
C GLU A 510 -38.77 31.03 5.57
N THR A 511 -38.24 32.19 5.18
CA THR A 511 -38.24 33.39 6.02
C THR A 511 -39.56 34.16 5.98
N GLU A 512 -40.36 34.03 4.91
CA GLU A 512 -41.66 34.69 4.76
C GLU A 512 -42.65 34.33 5.86
N TYR A 513 -42.65 33.08 6.33
CA TYR A 513 -43.45 32.67 7.47
C TYR A 513 -43.10 33.47 8.73
N THR A 514 -41.81 33.61 9.02
CA THR A 514 -41.29 34.37 10.17
C THR A 514 -41.64 35.85 10.09
N VAL A 515 -41.54 36.45 8.88
CA VAL A 515 -41.93 37.86 8.65
C VAL A 515 -43.45 38.03 8.82
N THR A 516 -44.26 37.09 8.32
CA THR A 516 -45.71 37.13 8.45
C THR A 516 -46.16 36.98 9.90
N GLN A 517 -45.48 36.12 10.67
CA GLN A 517 -45.69 35.95 12.11
C GLN A 517 -45.36 37.24 12.89
N ALA A 518 -44.28 37.95 12.52
CA ALA A 518 -43.96 39.23 13.13
C ALA A 518 -45.02 40.31 12.83
N ILE A 519 -45.53 40.36 11.60
CA ILE A 519 -46.61 41.30 11.21
C ILE A 519 -47.89 40.99 11.99
N SER A 520 -48.27 39.70 12.09
CA SER A 520 -49.48 39.31 12.84
C SER A 520 -49.32 39.55 14.35
N ALA A 521 -48.14 39.35 14.92
CA ALA A 521 -47.83 39.71 16.31
C ALA A 521 -47.93 41.22 16.55
N GLN A 522 -47.42 42.04 15.62
CA GLN A 522 -47.53 43.50 15.70
C GLN A 522 -48.99 43.97 15.58
N GLU A 523 -49.79 43.37 14.69
CA GLU A 523 -51.22 43.64 14.55
C GLU A 523 -52.02 43.21 15.79
N ALA A 524 -51.69 42.06 16.38
CA ALA A 524 -52.29 41.58 17.62
C ALA A 524 -51.97 42.52 18.79
N HIS A 525 -50.74 43.02 18.90
CA HIS A 525 -50.35 44.01 19.90
C HIS A 525 -51.08 45.35 19.70
N LYS A 526 -51.23 45.80 18.45
CA LYS A 526 -52.04 46.99 18.12
C LYS A 526 -53.53 46.80 18.47
N ARG A 527 -54.08 45.60 18.28
CA ARG A 527 -55.48 45.28 18.63
C ARG A 527 -55.70 45.19 20.15
N SER A 528 -54.76 44.62 20.92
CA SER A 528 -54.92 44.50 22.37
C SER A 528 -54.90 45.87 23.07
N ASN A 529 -54.13 46.82 22.55
CA ASN A 529 -54.06 48.18 23.08
C ASN A 529 -55.39 48.98 22.91
N ASN A 530 -56.33 48.47 22.13
CA ASN A 530 -57.66 49.09 21.94
C ASN A 530 -58.77 48.39 22.74
N TRP A 531 -58.46 47.39 23.58
CA TRP A 531 -59.48 46.67 24.35
C TRP A 531 -59.80 47.42 25.64
N LEU A 532 -60.77 48.34 25.58
CA LEU A 532 -61.43 48.85 26.79
C LEU A 532 -62.14 47.68 27.50
N PRO A 533 -62.12 47.59 28.84
CA PRO A 533 -62.85 46.55 29.55
C PRO A 533 -64.36 46.63 29.22
N PRO A 534 -65.10 45.51 29.23
CA PRO A 534 -66.51 45.48 28.89
C PRO A 534 -67.32 46.54 29.66
N PRO A 535 -68.36 47.17 29.08
CA PRO A 535 -69.08 48.25 29.74
C PRO A 535 -69.62 47.91 31.14
N TRP A 536 -69.99 46.64 31.38
CA TRP A 536 -70.42 46.18 32.69
C TRP A 536 -69.29 46.18 33.74
N ALA A 537 -68.04 45.93 33.33
CA ALA A 537 -66.88 45.94 34.21
C ALA A 537 -66.50 47.38 34.58
N ILE A 538 -66.65 48.33 33.65
CA ILE A 538 -66.47 49.77 33.92
C ILE A 538 -67.52 50.26 34.91
N VAL A 539 -68.79 49.88 34.74
CA VAL A 539 -69.88 50.24 35.66
C VAL A 539 -69.70 49.60 37.04
N ALA A 540 -69.30 48.32 37.12
CA ALA A 540 -69.04 47.64 38.38
C ALA A 540 -67.88 48.27 39.16
N LEU A 541 -66.82 48.67 38.47
CA LEU A 541 -65.63 49.29 39.07
C LEU A 541 -65.93 50.74 39.55
N ALA A 542 -66.83 51.45 38.88
CA ALA A 542 -67.31 52.78 39.29
C ALA A 542 -68.23 52.74 40.53
N VAL A 543 -69.03 51.67 40.70
CA VAL A 543 -69.98 51.54 41.82
C VAL A 543 -69.34 50.91 43.05
N LEU A 544 -68.51 49.86 42.90
CA LEU A 544 -67.90 49.16 44.03
C LEU A 544 -66.57 49.78 44.50
N GLY A 545 -65.84 50.48 43.62
CA GLY A 545 -64.45 50.86 43.88
C GLY A 545 -63.47 49.72 43.58
N PHE A 546 -62.23 50.08 43.20
CA PHE A 546 -61.24 49.13 42.66
C PHE A 546 -60.82 48.03 43.65
N ASN A 547 -60.75 48.35 44.94
CA ASN A 547 -60.30 47.41 45.97
C ASN A 547 -61.38 46.33 46.23
N GLU A 548 -62.65 46.72 46.39
CA GLU A 548 -63.78 45.79 46.52
C GLU A 548 -63.96 44.90 45.28
N PHE A 549 -63.81 45.46 44.07
CA PHE A 549 -63.94 44.71 42.82
C PHE A 549 -62.88 43.60 42.68
N MET A 550 -61.63 43.88 43.08
CA MET A 550 -60.57 42.86 43.09
C MET A 550 -60.80 41.79 44.16
N THR A 551 -61.35 42.13 45.33
CA THR A 551 -61.76 41.11 46.32
C THR A 551 -62.91 40.23 45.84
N LEU A 552 -63.84 40.76 45.06
CA LEU A 552 -64.95 40.00 44.46
C LEU A 552 -64.44 38.99 43.40
N LEU A 553 -63.50 39.41 42.55
CA LEU A 553 -62.90 38.55 41.52
C LEU A 553 -61.97 37.47 42.09
N ARG A 554 -61.27 37.78 43.19
CA ARG A 554 -60.28 36.87 43.78
C ARG A 554 -60.91 35.79 44.67
N ASN A 555 -62.16 35.95 45.10
CA ASN A 555 -62.78 35.04 46.04
C ASN A 555 -64.17 34.57 45.56
N PRO A 556 -64.27 33.39 44.90
CA PRO A 556 -65.48 32.94 44.21
C PRO A 556 -66.68 32.67 45.14
N LEU A 557 -66.46 32.59 46.45
CA LEU A 557 -67.50 32.37 47.46
C LEU A 557 -68.42 33.59 47.63
N TYR A 558 -67.92 34.82 47.50
CA TYR A 558 -68.75 36.03 47.63
C TYR A 558 -69.76 36.15 46.48
N LEU A 559 -69.37 35.73 45.28
CA LEU A 559 -70.27 35.72 44.12
C LEU A 559 -71.42 34.72 44.33
N GLY A 560 -71.12 33.56 44.92
CA GLY A 560 -72.13 32.57 45.33
C GLY A 560 -73.07 33.07 46.44
N LEU A 561 -72.54 33.78 47.45
CA LEU A 561 -73.35 34.37 48.53
C LEU A 561 -74.26 35.50 48.03
N ILE A 562 -73.77 36.36 47.14
CA ILE A 562 -74.58 37.43 46.52
C ILE A 562 -75.69 36.81 45.65
N PHE A 563 -75.38 35.76 44.90
CA PHE A 563 -76.37 35.05 44.10
C PHE A 563 -77.45 34.37 44.95
N ALA A 564 -77.07 33.70 46.04
CA ALA A 564 -78.01 33.10 46.99
C ALA A 564 -78.87 34.16 47.69
N GLY A 565 -78.28 35.29 48.10
CA GLY A 565 -78.99 36.43 48.66
C GLY A 565 -79.98 37.06 47.69
N PHE A 566 -79.61 37.20 46.41
CA PHE A 566 -80.50 37.69 45.36
C PHE A 566 -81.71 36.75 45.15
N LEU A 567 -81.50 35.43 45.15
CA LEU A 567 -82.59 34.47 45.03
C LEU A 567 -83.55 34.53 46.24
N LEU A 568 -83.03 34.68 47.46
CA LEU A 568 -83.84 34.87 48.67
C LEU A 568 -84.63 36.18 48.63
N PHE A 569 -83.99 37.28 48.23
CA PHE A 569 -84.66 38.57 48.07
C PHE A 569 -85.76 38.51 47.01
N LYS A 570 -85.50 37.85 45.87
CA LYS A 570 -86.51 37.62 44.83
C LYS A 570 -87.67 36.75 45.32
N ALA A 571 -87.39 35.70 46.10
CA ALA A 571 -88.42 34.83 46.68
C ALA A 571 -89.31 35.60 47.68
N LEU A 572 -88.70 36.46 48.51
CA LEU A 572 -89.42 37.39 49.39
C LEU A 572 -90.24 38.40 48.58
N TRP A 573 -89.67 38.99 47.52
CA TRP A 573 -90.36 39.96 46.66
C TRP A 573 -91.62 39.38 46.01
N VAL A 574 -91.56 38.11 45.59
CA VAL A 574 -92.69 37.39 44.99
C VAL A 574 -93.72 36.97 46.04
N GLN A 575 -93.31 36.54 47.24
CA GLN A 575 -94.24 36.14 48.31
C GLN A 575 -94.90 37.30 49.05
N LEU A 576 -94.25 38.46 49.13
CA LEU A 576 -94.79 39.67 49.76
C LEU A 576 -95.67 40.51 48.82
N ASP A 577 -95.88 40.09 47.56
CA ASP A 577 -96.67 40.79 46.53
C ASP A 577 -96.57 42.32 46.61
N ILE A 578 -95.33 42.80 46.63
CA ILE A 578 -94.98 44.20 46.93
C ILE A 578 -95.59 45.14 45.88
N SER A 579 -95.73 44.68 44.64
CA SER A 579 -96.41 45.36 43.55
C SER A 579 -97.93 45.53 43.76
N GLY A 580 -98.57 44.61 44.49
CA GLY A 580 -100.00 44.68 44.83
C GLY A 580 -100.32 45.62 46.00
N GLU A 581 -99.47 45.65 47.03
CA GLU A 581 -99.72 46.44 48.26
C GLU A 581 -99.36 47.92 48.15
N PHE A 582 -98.39 48.30 47.31
CA PHE A 582 -98.02 49.72 47.10
C PHE A 582 -99.00 50.50 46.22
N ARG A 583 -100.05 49.85 45.71
CA ARG A 583 -101.08 50.47 44.87
C ARG A 583 -102.00 51.44 45.64
N ASN A 584 -102.02 51.35 46.98
CA ASN A 584 -102.80 52.21 47.88
C ASN A 584 -101.98 53.33 48.54
N GLY A 585 -100.76 53.62 48.06
CA GLY A 585 -99.89 54.69 48.57
C GLY A 585 -98.76 54.19 49.50
N ALA A 586 -97.71 55.01 49.65
CA ALA A 586 -96.46 54.60 50.27
C ALA A 586 -96.54 54.33 51.79
N LEU A 587 -97.38 55.06 52.52
CA LEU A 587 -97.53 54.93 53.98
C LEU A 587 -98.33 53.66 54.39
N PRO A 588 -99.48 53.34 53.77
CA PRO A 588 -100.19 52.08 54.04
C PRO A 588 -99.40 50.84 53.61
N GLY A 589 -98.67 50.93 52.49
CA GLY A 589 -97.85 49.82 51.97
C GLY A 589 -96.70 49.44 52.90
N LEU A 590 -96.01 50.41 53.51
CA LEU A 590 -94.90 50.15 54.45
C LEU A 590 -95.40 49.52 55.77
N LEU A 591 -96.55 49.95 56.29
CA LEU A 591 -97.14 49.37 57.51
C LEU A 591 -97.64 47.94 57.27
N SER A 592 -98.28 47.67 56.12
CA SER A 592 -98.70 46.33 55.71
C SER A 592 -97.52 45.38 55.51
N LEU A 593 -96.45 45.83 54.82
CA LEU A 593 -95.24 45.04 54.67
C LEU A 593 -94.60 44.72 56.02
N SER A 594 -94.53 45.68 56.96
CA SER A 594 -93.87 45.45 58.26
C SER A 594 -94.57 44.38 59.11
N THR A 595 -95.90 44.29 59.03
CA THR A 595 -96.69 43.30 59.77
C THR A 595 -96.68 41.91 59.12
N LYS A 596 -96.51 41.83 57.80
CA LYS A 596 -96.40 40.55 57.05
C LYS A 596 -94.97 40.02 56.94
N PHE A 597 -93.95 40.87 57.11
CA PHE A 597 -92.55 40.48 56.90
C PHE A 597 -92.09 39.39 57.87
N VAL A 598 -92.32 39.58 59.17
CA VAL A 598 -91.91 38.63 60.23
C VAL A 598 -92.61 37.25 60.07
N PRO A 599 -93.94 37.15 59.91
CA PRO A 599 -94.58 35.85 59.72
C PRO A 599 -94.19 35.14 58.42
N THR A 600 -93.92 35.88 57.34
CA THR A 600 -93.51 35.29 56.04
C THR A 600 -92.07 34.76 56.08
N VAL A 601 -91.14 35.49 56.71
CA VAL A 601 -89.76 35.02 56.95
C VAL A 601 -89.75 33.80 57.86
N MET A 602 -90.59 33.79 58.90
CA MET A 602 -90.70 32.65 59.82
C MET A 602 -91.34 31.42 59.15
N ASN A 603 -92.30 31.60 58.23
CA ASN A 603 -92.86 30.52 57.41
C ASN A 603 -91.86 29.97 56.38
N LEU A 604 -91.02 30.81 55.77
CA LEU A 604 -89.96 30.38 54.86
C LEU A 604 -88.87 29.60 55.60
N LEU A 605 -88.42 30.09 56.77
CA LEU A 605 -87.46 29.38 57.62
C LEU A 605 -88.04 28.06 58.15
N ARG A 606 -89.32 28.03 58.49
CA ARG A 606 -90.02 26.82 58.93
C ARG A 606 -90.20 25.81 57.81
N ARG A 607 -90.57 26.23 56.59
CA ARG A 607 -90.61 25.34 55.41
C ARG A 607 -89.21 24.83 55.04
N LEU A 608 -88.18 25.66 55.09
CA LEU A 608 -86.79 25.24 54.85
C LEU A 608 -86.29 24.25 55.93
N ALA A 609 -86.74 24.39 57.18
CA ALA A 609 -86.43 23.45 58.26
C ALA A 609 -87.25 22.14 58.15
N GLU A 610 -88.51 22.21 57.74
CA GLU A 610 -89.40 21.05 57.57
C GLU A 610 -89.08 20.22 56.30
N GLU A 611 -88.55 20.83 55.24
CA GLU A 611 -88.07 20.12 54.03
C GLU A 611 -86.71 19.42 54.25
N GLY A 612 -85.96 19.78 55.30
CA GLY A 612 -84.68 19.17 55.68
C GLY A 612 -84.79 17.94 56.59
N GLN A 613 -86.00 17.52 57.00
CA GLN A 613 -86.22 16.53 58.07
C GLN A 613 -87.29 15.44 57.79
N LYS A 614 -87.55 15.07 56.54
CA LYS A 614 -88.37 13.88 56.21
C LYS A 614 -87.53 12.64 55.83
N PRO A 615 -87.80 11.44 56.39
CA PRO A 615 -87.14 10.19 56.01
C PRO A 615 -87.72 9.53 54.74
N ILE A 616 -86.90 8.65 54.17
CA ILE A 616 -86.86 8.03 52.83
C ILE A 616 -88.09 7.17 52.47
N ALA A 617 -88.50 7.16 51.19
CA ALA A 617 -89.30 6.09 50.58
C ALA A 617 -88.86 5.77 49.13
N THR A 618 -88.90 4.47 48.82
CA THR A 618 -88.26 3.71 47.74
C THR A 618 -89.08 3.53 46.45
N THR A 619 -88.37 3.18 45.37
CA THR A 619 -88.76 2.37 44.16
C THR A 619 -89.77 2.99 43.18
N ASP A 620 -89.68 2.90 41.84
CA ASP A 620 -88.86 2.12 40.89
C ASP A 620 -89.02 2.73 39.45
N PRO A 621 -88.36 2.22 38.39
CA PRO A 621 -87.90 2.99 37.24
C PRO A 621 -88.67 2.71 35.93
N ARG A 622 -88.65 3.66 34.99
CA ARG A 622 -88.48 3.39 33.53
C ARG A 622 -88.49 4.66 32.67
N ARG A 623 -87.47 4.71 31.80
CA ARG A 623 -87.46 5.09 30.37
C ARG A 623 -86.69 6.38 29.98
N ASN A 624 -85.47 6.12 29.48
CA ASN A 624 -84.52 6.94 28.70
C ASN A 624 -85.14 7.64 27.46
N PRO A 625 -84.44 8.59 26.75
CA PRO A 625 -82.97 8.77 26.71
C PRO A 625 -82.42 10.21 26.81
N ALA A 626 -81.14 10.28 27.17
CA ALA A 626 -80.29 11.47 27.09
C ALA A 626 -79.38 11.42 25.84
N PRO A 627 -79.02 12.57 25.22
CA PRO A 627 -77.95 12.63 24.24
C PRO A 627 -76.60 12.97 24.90
N VAL A 628 -75.66 12.03 24.69
CA VAL A 628 -74.25 12.19 24.30
C VAL A 628 -73.46 13.40 24.84
N SER A 629 -72.61 13.11 25.82
CA SER A 629 -71.32 13.77 26.04
C SER A 629 -70.27 12.68 26.22
N ARG A 630 -69.17 12.72 25.45
CA ARG A 630 -67.97 11.90 25.72
C ARG A 630 -66.69 12.70 25.48
N ASN A 631 -66.09 13.10 26.60
CA ASN A 631 -64.64 13.13 26.76
C ASN A 631 -64.11 11.68 26.76
N PHE A 632 -62.92 11.49 26.22
CA PHE A 632 -62.15 10.25 26.36
C PHE A 632 -60.78 10.58 26.94
N GLN A 633 -60.45 9.95 28.08
CA GLN A 633 -59.09 9.51 28.36
C GLN A 633 -59.08 8.27 29.26
N ASN A 634 -58.39 7.25 28.76
CA ASN A 634 -57.66 6.14 29.40
C ASN A 634 -58.32 5.14 30.36
N GLY A 635 -58.07 3.87 30.07
CA GLY A 635 -58.06 2.75 31.02
C GLY A 635 -58.09 1.38 30.35
N SER A 636 -56.99 0.62 30.48
CA SER A 636 -56.81 -0.84 30.33
C SER A 636 -58.02 -1.69 30.80
N SER A 637 -58.32 -2.88 30.29
CA SER A 637 -57.52 -4.13 30.39
C SER A 637 -58.22 -5.33 29.68
N SER A 638 -57.43 -6.35 29.31
CA SER A 638 -57.68 -7.83 29.26
C SER A 638 -59.14 -8.35 29.38
N SER A 639 -59.62 -9.38 28.67
CA SER A 639 -59.08 -10.75 28.46
C SER A 639 -60.04 -11.53 27.52
N SER A 640 -59.54 -12.48 26.70
CA SER A 640 -59.82 -13.94 26.69
C SER A 640 -61.32 -14.33 26.62
N ASP A 641 -61.84 -15.23 25.78
CA ASP A 641 -61.49 -16.58 25.31
C ASP A 641 -62.58 -16.93 24.24
N SER A 642 -62.55 -17.91 23.33
CA SER A 642 -61.75 -19.11 23.08
C SER A 642 -62.29 -19.80 21.81
N SER A 643 -61.46 -20.67 21.22
CA SER A 643 -61.78 -21.87 20.41
C SER A 643 -62.22 -21.63 18.94
N SER A 644 -61.74 -22.36 17.92
CA SER A 644 -60.87 -23.55 17.85
C SER A 644 -60.33 -23.81 16.42
N SER A 645 -59.14 -24.43 16.41
CA SER A 645 -58.59 -25.49 15.53
C SER A 645 -58.06 -25.23 14.11
N SER A 646 -56.73 -25.49 14.00
CA SER A 646 -56.01 -26.30 12.99
C SER A 646 -55.77 -25.66 11.60
N SER A 647 -54.60 -25.71 10.93
CA SER A 647 -53.32 -26.41 11.11
C SER A 647 -52.28 -25.93 10.07
N SER A 648 -50.97 -26.01 10.40
CA SER A 648 -49.79 -26.23 9.51
C SER A 648 -49.41 -25.10 8.51
N SER A 649 -48.17 -24.71 8.19
CA SER A 649 -46.76 -25.06 8.50
C SER A 649 -45.88 -23.94 7.88
N GLY A 650 -44.61 -23.77 8.30
CA GLY A 650 -43.63 -22.96 7.55
C GLY A 650 -42.59 -22.23 8.40
N ILE A 651 -41.49 -22.91 8.66
CA ILE A 651 -40.33 -22.54 9.49
C ILE A 651 -39.31 -21.68 8.71
N THR A 652 -38.80 -20.62 9.36
CA THR A 652 -37.42 -20.03 9.45
C THR A 652 -36.41 -20.26 8.31
N SER A 653 -35.39 -19.48 7.99
CA SER A 653 -34.70 -18.27 8.49
C SER A 653 -33.50 -18.03 7.51
N PRO A 654 -32.69 -16.96 7.65
CA PRO A 654 -31.82 -16.43 6.60
C PRO A 654 -30.40 -17.01 6.64
N LYS A 655 -29.57 -16.67 5.64
CA LYS A 655 -28.10 -16.75 5.76
C LYS A 655 -27.37 -15.76 4.85
N GLU A 656 -26.42 -15.06 5.47
CA GLU A 656 -25.30 -14.33 4.90
C GLU A 656 -24.23 -15.28 4.33
N GLY A 657 -23.32 -14.73 3.50
CA GLY A 657 -21.89 -15.03 3.60
C GLY A 657 -21.19 -15.57 2.35
N ASN A 658 -20.44 -14.66 1.71
CA ASN A 658 -19.16 -14.78 1.00
C ASN A 658 -18.72 -16.11 0.35
N GLU A 659 -18.32 -15.98 -0.91
CA GLU A 659 -16.92 -16.16 -1.35
C GLU A 659 -16.49 -14.95 -2.20
#